data_AF-A0A5C3NRQ1-F1
#
_entry.id   AF-A0A5C3NRQ1-F1
#
_cell.length_a   1.000
_cell.length_b   1.000
_cell.length_c   1.000
_cell.angle_alpha   90.00
_cell.angle_beta   90.00
_cell.angle_gamma   90.00
#
_symmetry.space_group_name_H-M   'P 1'
#
loop_
_entity.id
_entity.type
_entity.pdbx_description
1 polymer ?
#
loop_
_entity_poly.entity_id
_entity_poly.type
_entity_poly.pdbx_seq_one_letter_code
_entity_poly.pdbx_strand_id
1 'polypeptide(L)'
;IIIAVYHGRPIVMIQDAKHALKTYRNNMFSGARYLVIGNDAVCYDIARELAFHDDSPLYHRDVEKVDRQDDNAAARLFSPIALEYLTKRAPDCAAQALYVFNMGEAVDAYLNPEIEHIVRIKMVLRTRFFVDIWRSYLRAAGYAESRYFISREAADITRILVDGLIGLVIVYRDHQDGSTRTPLLPWLHSTEVCEHVFAECRKLVADFTYLDFLYMHPRLQVVLRSIVRFLHTSDPKARAAGYAHTYFDPERVDLAKLAIFPSDIEIRQAAQEAWEEAESLFALVGVVPSDFLSARPTDSMSSRLPSISSWFFNQAEDPDSTSTRPHDVDSESEIESDGDDEEHNEEDPPTPEEVAQREEEDRAALQQAFSDAVRRLQDSLPLEETRLFDRHLRTLEEEIDFSPLIAERRRHETPRAARCVRVGKRNLKASQHPSGAYRGEVLRRMQDVLAQHQEHRVGTGLSRKERWAGPSGATTSAVHAAGNTANAVLAAGQRAAGVITRRSNIFTRYKLPRPDLLADGLVGIPNSGRPYHTPLRKHTYVMVYYEREGQIMIGRVRQIFYREAGKNGKNCWASSADNLGLISYISMQLYDYVGRGQCRAIFGKLASFQTMTFAHLSPDHLLCVLPGQHRLTANRQNLTLDESALTLFEQYQRPSVVHQIANAVKALKTPSRGKKKSGKDGDGSGTDGED
;
A
#
# COMPACT_ATOMS: atom_id res chain seq x y z
N ILE A 1 8.33 26.53 0.20
CA ILE A 1 7.34 26.46 -0.89
C ILE A 1 7.76 27.47 -1.94
N ILE A 2 7.63 27.14 -3.23
CA ILE A 2 7.96 28.04 -4.32
C ILE A 2 6.63 28.46 -4.96
N ILE A 3 6.34 29.77 -4.96
CA ILE A 3 5.15 30.34 -5.59
C ILE A 3 5.57 30.89 -6.95
N ALA A 4 4.94 30.43 -8.01
CA ALA A 4 5.22 30.93 -9.35
C ALA A 4 4.72 32.38 -9.49
N VAL A 5 5.46 33.22 -10.19
CA VAL A 5 5.06 34.61 -10.47
C VAL A 5 5.02 34.80 -11.98
N TYR A 6 3.90 35.31 -12.49
CA TYR A 6 3.72 35.63 -13.90
C TYR A 6 3.22 37.07 -14.03
N HIS A 7 3.97 37.91 -14.76
CA HIS A 7 3.71 39.36 -14.87
C HIS A 7 3.49 40.06 -13.53
N GLY A 8 4.34 39.74 -12.54
CA GLY A 8 4.26 40.31 -11.19
C GLY A 8 3.09 39.80 -10.34
N ARG A 9 2.29 38.85 -10.84
CA ARG A 9 1.17 38.25 -10.10
C ARG A 9 1.52 36.84 -9.64
N PRO A 10 1.33 36.51 -8.34
CA PRO A 10 1.55 35.16 -7.86
C PRO A 10 0.47 34.21 -8.42
N ILE A 11 0.90 33.01 -8.80
CA ILE A 11 0.04 31.93 -9.27
C ILE A 11 0.24 30.73 -8.35
N VAL A 12 -0.85 30.26 -7.75
CA VAL A 12 -0.87 29.08 -6.91
C VAL A 12 -1.58 27.96 -7.65
N MET A 13 -0.86 26.87 -7.89
CA MET A 13 -1.44 25.65 -8.45
C MET A 13 -2.11 24.86 -7.33
N ILE A 14 -3.34 24.43 -7.56
CA ILE A 14 -4.17 23.73 -6.58
C ILE A 14 -4.77 22.47 -7.18
N GLN A 15 -5.22 21.57 -6.31
CA GLN A 15 -5.90 20.33 -6.67
C GLN A 15 -7.27 20.26 -6.01
N ASP A 16 -8.25 19.64 -6.68
CA ASP A 16 -9.57 19.39 -6.09
C ASP A 16 -9.46 18.38 -4.92
N ALA A 17 -9.82 18.84 -3.72
CA ALA A 17 -9.71 18.06 -2.49
C ALA A 17 -10.65 16.84 -2.44
N LYS A 18 -11.84 16.91 -3.07
CA LYS A 18 -12.77 15.76 -3.16
C LYS A 18 -12.24 14.71 -4.13
N HIS A 19 -11.64 15.15 -5.24
CA HIS A 19 -10.94 14.26 -6.16
C HIS A 19 -9.76 13.55 -5.47
N ALA A 20 -8.98 14.27 -4.66
CA ALA A 20 -7.91 13.69 -3.87
C ALA A 20 -8.41 12.59 -2.93
N LEU A 21 -9.50 12.85 -2.19
CA LEU A 21 -10.09 11.86 -1.27
C LEU A 21 -10.52 10.57 -1.99
N LYS A 22 -11.13 10.70 -3.17
CA LYS A 22 -11.47 9.56 -4.05
C LYS A 22 -10.21 8.80 -4.48
N THR A 23 -9.14 9.50 -4.81
CA THR A 23 -7.86 8.91 -5.21
C THR A 23 -7.21 8.13 -4.06
N TYR A 24 -7.26 8.66 -2.83
CA TYR A 24 -6.77 7.95 -1.64
C TYR A 24 -7.56 6.67 -1.37
N ARG A 25 -8.91 6.70 -1.44
CA ARG A 25 -9.74 5.49 -1.35
C ARG A 25 -9.38 4.48 -2.44
N ASN A 26 -9.26 4.94 -3.68
CA ASN A 26 -9.03 4.05 -4.82
C ASN A 26 -7.66 3.36 -4.75
N ASN A 27 -6.63 4.00 -4.18
CA ASN A 27 -5.33 3.38 -3.95
C ASN A 27 -5.43 2.17 -3.02
N MET A 28 -6.16 2.34 -1.92
CA MET A 28 -6.46 1.29 -0.96
C MET A 28 -7.25 0.12 -1.56
N PHE A 29 -8.06 0.38 -2.59
CA PHE A 29 -8.93 -0.64 -3.23
C PHE A 29 -8.33 -1.26 -4.50
N SER A 30 -7.15 -0.82 -4.94
CA SER A 30 -6.65 -1.14 -6.29
C SER A 30 -6.25 -2.60 -6.50
N GLY A 31 -5.81 -3.29 -5.44
CA GLY A 31 -5.24 -4.64 -5.49
C GLY A 31 -3.96 -4.79 -6.32
N ALA A 32 -3.46 -3.70 -6.91
CA ALA A 32 -2.20 -3.66 -7.66
C ALA A 32 -1.01 -3.29 -6.78
N ARG A 33 -1.29 -2.83 -5.56
CA ARG A 33 -0.31 -2.34 -4.58
C ARG A 33 -0.67 -2.88 -3.22
N TYR A 34 0.33 -2.98 -2.36
CA TYR A 34 0.17 -3.35 -0.96
C TYR A 34 0.83 -2.29 -0.09
N LEU A 35 0.02 -1.38 0.46
CA LEU A 35 0.50 -0.15 1.09
C LEU A 35 1.09 -0.46 2.48
N VAL A 36 2.40 -0.74 2.53
CA VAL A 36 3.11 -1.14 3.76
C VAL A 36 3.54 0.10 4.53
N ILE A 37 3.11 0.23 5.79
CA ILE A 37 3.44 1.36 6.67
C ILE A 37 3.99 0.76 7.97
N GLY A 38 5.32 0.75 8.10
CA GLY A 38 6.01 0.10 9.22
C GLY A 38 5.71 -1.39 9.36
N ASN A 39 5.29 -1.80 10.55
CA ASN A 39 4.93 -3.17 10.93
C ASN A 39 3.50 -3.59 10.55
N ASP A 40 2.81 -2.80 9.74
CA ASP A 40 1.46 -3.10 9.28
C ASP A 40 1.24 -2.60 7.85
N ALA A 41 0.05 -2.87 7.28
CA ALA A 41 -0.28 -2.43 5.94
C ALA A 41 -1.77 -2.09 5.78
N VAL A 42 -2.06 -1.17 4.86
CA VAL A 42 -3.43 -0.80 4.51
C VAL A 42 -4.02 -1.90 3.63
N CYS A 43 -5.17 -2.45 4.02
CA CYS A 43 -5.77 -3.62 3.41
C CYS A 43 -7.27 -3.40 3.08
N TYR A 44 -7.65 -3.57 1.81
CA TYR A 44 -9.06 -3.53 1.36
C TYR A 44 -10.03 -4.41 2.17
N ASP A 45 -9.62 -5.62 2.56
CA ASP A 45 -10.48 -6.57 3.30
C ASP A 45 -10.94 -6.01 4.64
N ILE A 46 -10.11 -5.20 5.32
CA ILE A 46 -10.50 -4.54 6.57
C ILE A 46 -11.68 -3.61 6.31
N ALA A 47 -11.56 -2.71 5.32
CA ALA A 47 -12.66 -1.81 4.98
C ALA A 47 -13.93 -2.57 4.56
N ARG A 48 -13.77 -3.70 3.86
CA ARG A 48 -14.88 -4.57 3.49
C ARG A 48 -15.52 -5.22 4.70
N GLU A 49 -14.76 -5.89 5.56
CA GLU A 49 -15.23 -6.52 6.80
C GLU A 49 -16.03 -5.51 7.64
N LEU A 50 -15.48 -4.30 7.83
CA LEU A 50 -16.15 -3.22 8.55
C LEU A 50 -17.49 -2.83 7.93
N ALA A 51 -17.59 -2.73 6.60
CA ALA A 51 -18.81 -2.29 5.93
C ALA A 51 -19.98 -3.27 6.04
N PHE A 52 -19.70 -4.56 6.25
CA PHE A 52 -20.70 -5.64 6.28
C PHE A 52 -21.31 -5.87 7.66
N HIS A 53 -20.87 -5.15 8.69
CA HIS A 53 -21.54 -5.15 9.99
C HIS A 53 -22.82 -4.29 9.97
N ASP A 54 -23.82 -4.70 10.76
CA ASP A 54 -25.12 -4.02 10.83
C ASP A 54 -25.06 -2.61 11.44
N ASP A 55 -24.13 -2.41 12.37
CA ASP A 55 -23.84 -1.14 13.05
C ASP A 55 -22.76 -0.32 12.34
N SER A 56 -22.32 -0.74 11.15
CA SER A 56 -21.25 -0.08 10.40
C SER A 56 -21.62 1.36 10.00
N PRO A 57 -20.67 2.31 10.08
CA PRO A 57 -20.82 3.64 9.49
C PRO A 57 -20.76 3.63 7.95
N LEU A 58 -20.33 2.52 7.34
CA LEU A 58 -20.21 2.33 5.91
C LEU A 58 -21.41 1.55 5.34
N TYR A 59 -21.69 1.75 4.06
CA TYR A 59 -22.63 0.92 3.30
C TYR A 59 -21.87 -0.15 2.50
N HIS A 60 -22.52 -1.27 2.18
CA HIS A 60 -21.91 -2.33 1.36
C HIS A 60 -21.43 -1.78 -0.01
N ARG A 61 -22.19 -0.85 -0.59
CA ARG A 61 -21.85 -0.17 -1.86
C ARG A 61 -20.60 0.73 -1.78
N ASP A 62 -20.15 1.07 -0.58
CA ASP A 62 -18.96 1.91 -0.41
C ASP A 62 -17.67 1.10 -0.64
N VAL A 63 -17.76 -0.23 -0.57
CA VAL A 63 -16.64 -1.16 -0.70
C VAL A 63 -16.83 -2.16 -1.85
N GLU A 64 -18.06 -2.58 -2.15
CA GLU A 64 -18.38 -3.46 -3.27
C GLU A 64 -19.08 -2.72 -4.40
N LYS A 65 -18.70 -3.02 -5.65
CA LYS A 65 -19.22 -2.35 -6.86
C LYS A 65 -19.24 -0.82 -6.75
N VAL A 66 -18.20 -0.29 -6.10
CA VAL A 66 -18.08 1.13 -5.73
C VAL A 66 -18.19 2.01 -6.95
N ASP A 67 -19.10 2.98 -6.90
CA ASP A 67 -19.05 4.11 -7.81
C ASP A 67 -17.80 4.94 -7.49
N ARG A 68 -16.79 4.82 -8.35
CA ARG A 68 -15.50 5.48 -8.13
C ARG A 68 -15.60 7.01 -8.14
N GLN A 69 -16.70 7.56 -8.63
CA GLN A 69 -16.99 8.99 -8.61
C GLN A 69 -17.82 9.43 -7.39
N ASP A 70 -18.30 8.51 -6.55
CA ASP A 70 -19.07 8.86 -5.34
C ASP A 70 -18.17 9.47 -4.26
N ASP A 71 -18.29 10.79 -4.09
CA ASP A 71 -17.61 11.56 -3.05
C ASP A 71 -18.07 11.19 -1.64
N ASN A 72 -19.36 10.87 -1.47
CA ASN A 72 -19.92 10.58 -0.16
C ASN A 72 -19.41 9.23 0.36
N ALA A 73 -19.18 8.25 -0.51
CA ALA A 73 -18.54 6.99 -0.14
C ALA A 73 -17.10 7.20 0.34
N ALA A 74 -16.35 8.09 -0.31
CA ALA A 74 -15.00 8.45 0.15
C ALA A 74 -15.07 9.22 1.48
N ALA A 75 -15.94 10.22 1.60
CA ALA A 75 -16.12 11.01 2.82
C ALA A 75 -16.49 10.15 4.03
N ARG A 76 -17.39 9.16 3.86
CA ARG A 76 -17.72 8.19 4.91
C ARG A 76 -16.51 7.40 5.38
N LEU A 77 -15.74 6.85 4.45
CA LEU A 77 -14.57 6.04 4.77
C LEU A 77 -13.52 6.82 5.57
N PHE A 78 -13.34 8.09 5.24
CA PHE A 78 -12.37 8.97 5.91
C PHE A 78 -12.98 9.81 7.06
N SER A 79 -14.19 9.48 7.52
CA SER A 79 -14.85 10.16 8.64
C SER A 79 -14.26 9.75 9.99
N PRO A 80 -14.35 10.59 11.03
CA PRO A 80 -13.99 10.21 12.40
C PRO A 80 -14.80 9.02 12.91
N ILE A 81 -16.08 8.90 12.54
CA ILE A 81 -16.93 7.78 12.97
C ILE A 81 -16.41 6.46 12.36
N ALA A 82 -16.00 6.48 11.09
CA ALA A 82 -15.38 5.31 10.46
C ALA A 82 -14.02 4.97 11.09
N LEU A 83 -13.21 5.98 11.42
CA LEU A 83 -11.94 5.78 12.13
C LEU A 83 -12.14 5.16 13.52
N GLU A 84 -13.05 5.69 14.32
CA GLU A 84 -13.39 5.13 15.64
C GLU A 84 -13.95 3.71 15.55
N TYR A 85 -14.80 3.47 14.55
CA TYR A 85 -15.36 2.13 14.34
C TYR A 85 -14.27 1.14 13.92
N LEU A 86 -13.35 1.55 13.04
CA LEU A 86 -12.18 0.78 12.64
C LEU A 86 -11.31 0.42 13.84
N THR A 87 -10.94 1.39 14.67
CA THR A 87 -10.00 1.15 15.79
C THR A 87 -10.63 0.30 16.90
N LYS A 88 -11.94 0.38 17.12
CA LYS A 88 -12.66 -0.50 18.07
C LYS A 88 -12.80 -1.93 17.59
N ARG A 89 -12.93 -2.15 16.27
CA ARG A 89 -13.19 -3.49 15.69
C ARG A 89 -11.91 -4.19 15.23
N ALA A 90 -10.87 -3.42 14.90
CA ALA A 90 -9.60 -3.90 14.40
C ALA A 90 -8.44 -3.07 15.01
N PRO A 91 -8.22 -3.16 16.33
CA PRO A 91 -7.20 -2.37 17.04
C PRO A 91 -5.78 -2.62 16.52
N ASP A 92 -5.53 -3.82 15.98
CA ASP A 92 -4.21 -4.22 15.44
C ASP A 92 -3.90 -3.66 14.03
N CYS A 93 -4.80 -2.86 13.45
CA CYS A 93 -4.70 -2.32 12.09
C CYS A 93 -4.24 -0.85 12.08
N ALA A 94 -3.13 -0.57 12.75
CA ALA A 94 -2.58 0.77 12.90
C ALA A 94 -2.31 1.46 11.56
N ALA A 95 -1.73 0.76 10.57
CA ALA A 95 -1.46 1.35 9.26
C ALA A 95 -2.74 1.83 8.57
N GLN A 96 -3.82 1.06 8.70
CA GLN A 96 -5.14 1.39 8.17
C GLN A 96 -5.70 2.66 8.84
N ALA A 97 -5.61 2.75 10.17
CA ALA A 97 -6.09 3.89 10.95
C ALA A 97 -5.31 5.17 10.63
N LEU A 98 -3.97 5.09 10.58
CA LEU A 98 -3.10 6.22 10.23
C LEU A 98 -3.32 6.72 8.81
N TYR A 99 -3.54 5.81 7.86
CA TYR A 99 -3.87 6.18 6.48
C TYR A 99 -5.21 6.91 6.40
N VAL A 100 -6.24 6.40 7.08
CA VAL A 100 -7.57 7.03 7.14
C VAL A 100 -7.50 8.41 7.82
N PHE A 101 -6.73 8.54 8.90
CA PHE A 101 -6.52 9.79 9.60
C PHE A 101 -5.82 10.84 8.72
N ASN A 102 -4.59 10.57 8.26
CA ASN A 102 -3.77 11.56 7.54
C ASN A 102 -4.39 12.01 6.21
N MET A 103 -5.00 11.08 5.47
CA MET A 103 -5.60 11.39 4.17
C MET A 103 -6.93 12.15 4.32
N GLY A 104 -7.70 11.85 5.38
CA GLY A 104 -8.91 12.60 5.72
C GLY A 104 -8.61 14.02 6.17
N GLU A 105 -7.61 14.19 7.04
CA GLU A 105 -7.18 15.49 7.56
C GLU A 105 -6.71 16.44 6.46
N ALA A 106 -5.90 15.95 5.50
CA ALA A 106 -5.44 16.77 4.37
C ALA A 106 -6.60 17.36 3.54
N VAL A 107 -7.71 16.64 3.44
CA VAL A 107 -8.89 17.07 2.68
C VAL A 107 -9.78 17.97 3.52
N ASP A 108 -9.97 17.67 4.81
CA ASP A 108 -10.78 18.51 5.70
C ASP A 108 -10.10 19.86 6.00
N ALA A 109 -8.76 19.93 5.91
CA ALA A 109 -8.01 21.19 5.92
C ALA A 109 -8.44 22.14 4.79
N TYR A 110 -9.03 21.66 3.70
CA TYR A 110 -9.66 22.47 2.67
C TYR A 110 -11.15 22.68 2.90
N LEU A 111 -11.87 21.62 3.28
CA LEU A 111 -13.32 21.58 3.19
C LEU A 111 -14.06 22.03 4.46
N ASN A 112 -13.41 22.02 5.62
CA ASN A 112 -14.06 22.44 6.86
C ASN A 112 -14.05 23.98 6.96
N PRO A 113 -15.19 24.67 7.07
CA PRO A 113 -15.23 26.13 7.14
C PRO A 113 -14.79 26.73 8.49
N GLU A 114 -14.72 25.94 9.55
CA GLU A 114 -14.54 26.44 10.93
C GLU A 114 -13.05 26.50 11.35
N ILE A 115 -12.16 25.90 10.56
CA ILE A 115 -10.72 25.77 10.87
C ILE A 115 -9.93 27.04 10.49
N GLU A 116 -9.04 27.47 11.38
CA GLU A 116 -8.10 28.59 11.16
C GLU A 116 -6.95 28.22 10.22
N HIS A 117 -6.39 29.21 9.51
CA HIS A 117 -5.31 28.97 8.55
C HIS A 117 -4.08 28.30 9.15
N ILE A 118 -3.69 28.66 10.38
CA ILE A 118 -2.54 28.03 11.04
C ILE A 118 -2.78 26.54 11.31
N VAL A 119 -3.98 26.18 11.77
CA VAL A 119 -4.37 24.79 12.00
C VAL A 119 -4.41 24.01 10.67
N ARG A 120 -4.95 24.62 9.61
CA ARG A 120 -4.93 24.03 8.26
C ARG A 120 -3.51 23.74 7.78
N ILE A 121 -2.59 24.68 7.98
CA ILE A 121 -1.17 24.51 7.62
C ILE A 121 -0.57 23.33 8.38
N LYS A 122 -0.79 23.24 9.70
CA LYS A 122 -0.31 22.11 10.50
C LYS A 122 -0.85 20.77 9.98
N MET A 123 -2.14 20.69 9.70
CA MET A 123 -2.79 19.47 9.18
C MET A 123 -2.14 19.00 7.87
N VAL A 124 -1.97 19.89 6.88
CA VAL A 124 -1.39 19.51 5.58
C VAL A 124 0.11 19.22 5.67
N LEU A 125 0.86 19.95 6.52
CA LEU A 125 2.27 19.66 6.77
C LEU A 125 2.46 18.30 7.43
N ARG A 126 1.61 17.93 8.41
CA ARG A 126 1.65 16.61 9.04
C ARG A 126 1.44 15.51 8.00
N THR A 127 0.44 15.66 7.11
CA THR A 127 0.23 14.68 6.03
C THR A 127 1.44 14.61 5.10
N ARG A 128 2.07 15.74 4.77
CA ARG A 128 3.29 15.75 3.96
C ARG A 128 4.43 15.00 4.63
N PHE A 129 4.75 15.34 5.87
CA PHE A 129 5.83 14.69 6.60
C PHE A 129 5.56 13.21 6.81
N PHE A 130 4.33 12.81 7.11
CA PHE A 130 3.93 11.40 7.17
C PHE A 130 4.21 10.67 5.84
N VAL A 131 3.83 11.26 4.70
CA VAL A 131 4.05 10.66 3.37
C VAL A 131 5.54 10.63 3.00
N ASP A 132 6.33 11.63 3.40
CA ASP A 132 7.77 11.70 3.16
C ASP A 132 8.55 10.69 4.03
N ILE A 133 8.18 10.56 5.31
CA ILE A 133 8.71 9.53 6.22
C ILE A 133 8.36 8.14 5.67
N TRP A 134 7.11 7.93 5.23
CA TRP A 134 6.68 6.67 4.63
C TRP A 134 7.55 6.28 3.44
N ARG A 135 7.74 7.20 2.49
CA ARG A 135 8.57 6.95 1.31
C ARG A 135 10.01 6.65 1.69
N SER A 136 10.57 7.37 2.66
CA SER A 136 11.95 7.19 3.14
C SER A 136 12.12 5.83 3.82
N TYR A 137 11.17 5.42 4.66
CA TYR A 137 11.12 4.09 5.26
C TYR A 137 11.10 3.00 4.19
N LEU A 138 10.24 3.10 3.17
CA LEU A 138 10.16 2.10 2.11
C LEU A 138 11.50 1.95 1.37
N ARG A 139 12.19 3.07 1.09
CA ARG A 139 13.52 3.04 0.47
C ARG A 139 14.56 2.36 1.35
N ALA A 140 14.64 2.74 2.62
CA ALA A 140 15.56 2.16 3.59
C ALA A 140 15.31 0.66 3.80
N ALA A 141 14.03 0.27 3.91
CA ALA A 141 13.61 -1.12 4.00
C ALA A 141 13.62 -1.86 2.66
N GLY A 142 14.03 -1.22 1.55
CA GLY A 142 14.16 -1.73 0.19
C GLY A 142 12.89 -2.26 -0.46
N TYR A 143 11.76 -1.65 -0.14
CA TYR A 143 10.49 -1.82 -0.84
C TYR A 143 10.41 -0.95 -2.09
N ALA A 144 9.95 -1.53 -3.21
CA ALA A 144 9.70 -0.78 -4.43
C ALA A 144 8.47 0.14 -4.29
N GLU A 145 8.66 1.46 -4.42
CA GLU A 145 7.57 2.45 -4.30
C GLU A 145 6.36 2.11 -5.21
N SER A 146 6.62 1.63 -6.44
CA SER A 146 5.56 1.28 -7.40
C SER A 146 4.57 0.22 -6.89
N ARG A 147 5.00 -0.60 -5.93
CA ARG A 147 4.26 -1.74 -5.39
C ARG A 147 3.78 -1.53 -3.95
N TYR A 148 4.53 -0.77 -3.15
CA TYR A 148 4.29 -0.67 -1.70
C TYR A 148 3.91 0.73 -1.19
N PHE A 149 3.94 1.74 -2.06
CA PHE A 149 3.54 3.10 -1.75
C PHE A 149 2.21 3.44 -2.43
N ILE A 150 1.62 4.59 -2.07
CA ILE A 150 0.54 5.17 -2.88
C ILE A 150 1.01 5.41 -4.32
N SER A 151 0.06 5.47 -5.25
CA SER A 151 0.39 5.72 -6.66
C SER A 151 1.11 7.06 -6.82
N ARG A 152 1.91 7.18 -7.89
CA ARG A 152 2.59 8.44 -8.23
C ARG A 152 1.61 9.60 -8.28
N GLU A 153 0.46 9.38 -8.92
CA GLU A 153 -0.61 10.37 -9.04
C GLU A 153 -1.15 10.80 -7.67
N ALA A 154 -1.34 9.85 -6.75
CA ALA A 154 -1.80 10.16 -5.40
C ALA A 154 -0.75 10.97 -4.62
N ALA A 155 0.53 10.61 -4.72
CA ALA A 155 1.61 11.35 -4.06
C ALA A 155 1.78 12.76 -4.64
N ASP A 156 1.68 12.90 -5.97
CA ASP A 156 1.72 14.21 -6.65
C ASP A 156 0.50 15.06 -6.25
N ILE A 157 -0.69 14.47 -6.18
CA ILE A 157 -1.91 15.14 -5.67
C ILE A 157 -1.72 15.60 -4.22
N THR A 158 -1.17 14.75 -3.34
CA THR A 158 -0.89 15.15 -1.94
C THR A 158 0.05 16.34 -1.90
N ARG A 159 1.14 16.32 -2.69
CA ARG A 159 2.09 17.42 -2.76
C ARG A 159 1.42 18.72 -3.23
N ILE A 160 0.61 18.66 -4.28
CA ILE A 160 -0.09 19.84 -4.83
C ILE A 160 -1.10 20.38 -3.83
N LEU A 161 -1.83 19.54 -3.09
CA LEU A 161 -2.72 19.99 -2.02
C LEU A 161 -1.96 20.73 -0.91
N VAL A 162 -0.81 20.20 -0.49
CA VAL A 162 -0.04 20.81 0.60
C VAL A 162 0.58 22.14 0.15
N ASP A 163 1.31 22.12 -0.98
CA ASP A 163 1.95 23.32 -1.53
C ASP A 163 0.90 24.38 -1.91
N GLY A 164 -0.24 23.95 -2.44
CA GLY A 164 -1.35 24.82 -2.85
C GLY A 164 -2.02 25.51 -1.67
N LEU A 165 -2.33 24.80 -0.58
CA LEU A 165 -3.01 25.41 0.57
C LEU A 165 -2.14 26.46 1.23
N ILE A 166 -0.87 26.12 1.48
CA ILE A 166 0.06 27.05 2.12
C ILE A 166 0.39 28.20 1.17
N GLY A 167 0.50 27.94 -0.13
CA GLY A 167 0.66 28.97 -1.16
C GLY A 167 -0.51 29.96 -1.18
N LEU A 168 -1.75 29.48 -1.10
CA LEU A 168 -2.94 30.34 -1.01
C LEU A 168 -2.91 31.23 0.24
N VAL A 169 -2.53 30.66 1.39
CA VAL A 169 -2.41 31.43 2.65
C VAL A 169 -1.37 32.54 2.51
N ILE A 170 -0.19 32.24 1.97
CA ILE A 170 0.88 33.23 1.76
C ILE A 170 0.45 34.31 0.77
N VAL A 171 -0.17 33.93 -0.35
CA VAL A 171 -0.63 34.90 -1.36
C VAL A 171 -1.70 35.84 -0.80
N TYR A 172 -2.68 35.31 -0.06
CA TYR A 172 -3.68 36.16 0.58
C TYR A 172 -3.10 37.04 1.70
N ARG A 173 -2.03 36.61 2.35
CA ARG A 173 -1.34 37.40 3.38
C ARG A 173 -0.53 38.56 2.78
N ASP A 174 0.25 38.28 1.72
CA ASP A 174 1.34 39.15 1.26
C ASP A 174 1.02 39.93 -0.02
N HIS A 175 0.04 39.48 -0.81
CA HIS A 175 -0.23 40.00 -2.16
C HIS A 175 -1.66 40.51 -2.35
N GLN A 176 -2.35 40.90 -1.29
CA GLN A 176 -3.64 41.58 -1.39
C GLN A 176 -3.45 43.08 -1.60
N ASP A 177 -4.09 43.62 -2.63
CA ASP A 177 -4.13 45.06 -2.91
C ASP A 177 -5.22 45.74 -2.04
N GLY A 178 -4.82 46.64 -1.13
CA GLY A 178 -5.74 47.55 -0.44
C GLY A 178 -5.78 47.49 1.09
N SER A 179 -6.60 48.35 1.70
CA SER A 179 -6.71 48.56 3.15
C SER A 179 -7.52 47.49 3.90
N THR A 180 -8.10 46.50 3.20
CA THR A 180 -9.00 45.50 3.80
C THR A 180 -8.53 44.09 3.46
N ARG A 181 -8.25 43.28 4.50
CA ARG A 181 -7.88 41.87 4.32
C ARG A 181 -9.09 41.06 3.86
N THR A 182 -9.00 40.48 2.68
CA THR A 182 -10.01 39.56 2.14
C THR A 182 -9.86 38.19 2.78
N PRO A 183 -10.93 37.59 3.33
CA PRO A 183 -10.85 36.25 3.92
C PRO A 183 -10.55 35.19 2.87
N LEU A 184 -9.70 34.23 3.22
CA LEU A 184 -9.44 33.05 2.40
C LEU A 184 -10.46 31.96 2.74
N LEU A 185 -11.18 31.48 1.72
CA LEU A 185 -12.16 30.39 1.82
C LEU A 185 -11.65 29.19 0.98
N PRO A 186 -10.82 28.28 1.54
CA PRO A 186 -10.14 27.26 0.75
C PRO A 186 -11.06 26.35 -0.07
N TRP A 187 -12.25 26.04 0.43
CA TRP A 187 -13.24 25.20 -0.27
C TRP A 187 -13.84 25.84 -1.53
N LEU A 188 -13.68 27.15 -1.72
CA LEU A 188 -14.08 27.84 -2.96
C LEU A 188 -12.99 27.79 -4.05
N HIS A 189 -11.76 27.41 -3.68
CA HIS A 189 -10.66 27.17 -4.61
C HIS A 189 -10.69 25.71 -5.09
N SER A 190 -11.78 25.32 -5.75
CA SER A 190 -12.02 23.95 -6.22
C SER A 190 -12.73 23.95 -7.58
N THR A 191 -12.58 22.86 -8.34
CA THR A 191 -13.31 22.64 -9.59
C THR A 191 -14.76 22.22 -9.39
N GLU A 192 -15.17 21.93 -8.16
CA GLU A 192 -16.49 21.37 -7.88
C GLU A 192 -17.63 22.32 -8.35
N VAL A 193 -17.47 23.65 -8.29
CA VAL A 193 -18.45 24.60 -8.86
C VAL A 193 -18.65 24.37 -10.36
N CYS A 194 -17.58 24.09 -11.11
CA CYS A 194 -17.66 23.74 -12.52
C CYS A 194 -18.42 22.43 -12.73
N GLU A 195 -18.21 21.42 -11.87
CA GLU A 195 -18.96 20.15 -11.93
C GLU A 195 -20.47 20.37 -11.72
N HIS A 196 -20.85 21.23 -10.77
CA HIS A 196 -22.24 21.63 -10.56
C HIS A 196 -22.83 22.34 -11.77
N VAL A 197 -22.08 23.27 -12.37
CA VAL A 197 -22.52 23.95 -13.61
C VAL A 197 -22.78 22.92 -14.71
N PHE A 198 -21.87 21.96 -14.91
CA PHE A 198 -22.09 20.89 -15.89
C PHE A 198 -23.25 19.96 -15.53
N ALA A 199 -23.52 19.76 -14.24
CA ALA A 199 -24.69 19.01 -13.79
C ALA A 199 -25.99 19.71 -14.16
N GLU A 200 -26.08 21.03 -13.92
CA GLU A 200 -27.24 21.84 -14.34
C GLU A 200 -27.41 21.83 -15.86
N CYS A 201 -26.31 21.93 -16.62
CA CYS A 201 -26.36 21.81 -18.08
C CYS A 201 -26.98 20.47 -18.50
N ARG A 202 -26.58 19.36 -17.87
CA ARG A 202 -27.12 18.02 -18.15
C ARG A 202 -28.59 17.83 -17.74
N LYS A 203 -29.12 18.64 -16.82
CA LYS A 203 -30.55 18.67 -16.52
C LYS A 203 -31.36 19.36 -17.61
N LEU A 204 -30.75 20.33 -18.31
CA LEU A 204 -31.38 21.00 -19.46
C LEU A 204 -31.33 20.08 -20.69
N VAL A 205 -30.15 19.57 -21.03
CA VAL A 205 -29.93 18.64 -22.14
C VAL A 205 -28.88 17.61 -21.72
N ALA A 206 -29.26 16.33 -21.61
CA ALA A 206 -28.41 15.28 -21.04
C ALA A 206 -27.07 15.09 -21.79
N ASP A 207 -27.15 14.98 -23.11
CA ASP A 207 -26.00 14.85 -24.03
C ASP A 207 -25.94 16.08 -24.93
N PHE A 208 -25.60 17.23 -24.33
CA PHE A 208 -25.55 18.51 -25.03
C PHE A 208 -24.34 18.62 -25.96
N THR A 209 -24.55 19.18 -27.15
CA THR A 209 -23.48 19.59 -28.07
C THR A 209 -22.86 20.91 -27.64
N TYR A 210 -21.73 21.31 -28.25
CA TYR A 210 -21.14 22.62 -27.99
C TYR A 210 -22.10 23.77 -28.34
N LEU A 211 -22.91 23.61 -29.40
CA LEU A 211 -23.90 24.61 -29.78
C LEU A 211 -25.02 24.74 -28.73
N ASP A 212 -25.49 23.62 -28.18
CA ASP A 212 -26.45 23.60 -27.07
C ASP A 212 -25.88 24.33 -25.84
N PHE A 213 -24.59 24.14 -25.56
CA PHE A 213 -23.91 24.82 -24.44
C PHE A 213 -23.90 26.35 -24.61
N LEU A 214 -23.65 26.85 -25.82
CA LEU A 214 -23.69 28.29 -26.11
C LEU A 214 -25.12 28.85 -25.96
N TYR A 215 -26.12 28.15 -26.51
CA TYR A 215 -27.51 28.62 -26.44
C TYR A 215 -28.15 28.47 -25.07
N MET A 216 -27.69 27.55 -24.21
CA MET A 216 -28.20 27.43 -22.85
C MET A 216 -27.69 28.51 -21.89
N HIS A 217 -26.67 29.29 -22.26
CA HIS A 217 -26.03 30.26 -21.36
C HIS A 217 -27.01 31.22 -20.64
N PRO A 218 -27.98 31.88 -21.32
CA PRO A 218 -28.95 32.74 -20.63
C PRO A 218 -29.79 32.00 -19.59
N ARG A 219 -30.21 30.77 -19.92
CA ARG A 219 -31.00 29.91 -19.03
C ARG A 219 -30.17 29.43 -17.85
N LEU A 220 -28.92 29.05 -18.11
CA LEU A 220 -27.95 28.64 -17.10
C LEU A 220 -27.67 29.77 -16.11
N GLN A 221 -27.53 31.02 -16.56
CA GLN A 221 -27.36 32.17 -15.66
C GLN A 221 -28.53 32.33 -14.68
N VAL A 222 -29.77 32.18 -15.16
CA VAL A 222 -30.97 32.27 -14.30
C VAL A 222 -31.00 31.13 -13.29
N VAL A 223 -30.75 29.90 -13.75
CA VAL A 223 -30.69 28.70 -12.89
C VAL A 223 -29.61 28.87 -11.82
N LEU A 224 -28.38 29.21 -12.18
CA LEU A 224 -27.28 29.39 -11.23
C LEU A 224 -27.56 30.51 -10.21
N ARG A 225 -28.11 31.65 -10.64
CA ARG A 225 -28.53 32.72 -9.72
C ARG A 225 -29.61 32.26 -8.74
N SER A 226 -30.57 31.44 -9.21
CA SER A 226 -31.59 30.87 -8.34
C SER A 226 -30.99 29.89 -7.33
N ILE A 227 -30.02 29.08 -7.74
CA ILE A 227 -29.32 28.12 -6.88
C ILE A 227 -28.56 28.87 -5.77
N VAL A 228 -27.75 29.85 -6.14
CA VAL A 228 -26.96 30.64 -5.17
C VAL A 228 -27.85 31.39 -4.17
N ARG A 229 -29.05 31.84 -4.58
CA ARG A 229 -29.97 32.59 -3.71
C ARG A 229 -30.92 31.73 -2.87
N PHE A 230 -31.25 30.51 -3.31
CA PHE A 230 -32.40 29.78 -2.76
C PHE A 230 -32.14 28.31 -2.41
N LEU A 231 -30.99 27.71 -2.72
CA LEU A 231 -30.74 26.30 -2.39
C LEU A 231 -30.15 26.12 -0.99
N HIS A 232 -30.84 25.32 -0.19
CA HIS A 232 -30.24 24.60 0.93
C HIS A 232 -29.63 23.28 0.44
N THR A 233 -28.60 22.83 1.15
CA THR A 233 -27.86 21.59 0.89
C THR A 233 -28.76 20.37 0.63
N SER A 234 -28.55 19.67 -0.48
CA SER A 234 -29.24 18.42 -0.79
C SER A 234 -28.90 17.31 0.22
N ASP A 235 -29.84 16.38 0.43
CA ASP A 235 -29.71 15.31 1.43
C ASP A 235 -28.50 14.39 1.16
N PRO A 236 -27.48 14.38 2.03
CA PRO A 236 -26.29 13.55 1.88
C PRO A 236 -26.55 12.04 2.00
N LYS A 237 -27.75 11.64 2.46
CA LYS A 237 -28.19 10.23 2.56
C LYS A 237 -29.03 9.78 1.36
N ALA A 238 -29.49 10.70 0.52
CA ALA A 238 -30.35 10.39 -0.61
C ALA A 238 -29.65 9.47 -1.63
N ARG A 239 -30.34 8.40 -2.04
CA ARG A 239 -29.87 7.51 -3.11
C ARG A 239 -30.02 8.24 -4.45
N ALA A 240 -28.93 8.39 -5.19
CA ALA A 240 -28.92 9.01 -6.52
C ALA A 240 -29.43 10.46 -6.58
N ALA A 241 -29.33 11.23 -5.49
CA ALA A 241 -29.39 12.68 -5.61
C ALA A 241 -28.13 13.14 -6.37
N GLY A 242 -28.28 14.10 -7.27
CA GLY A 242 -27.16 14.67 -8.02
C GLY A 242 -26.12 15.36 -7.13
N TYR A 243 -25.29 16.21 -7.74
CA TYR A 243 -24.25 16.93 -7.02
C TYR A 243 -24.87 17.81 -5.91
N ALA A 244 -24.23 17.82 -4.73
CA ALA A 244 -24.74 18.53 -3.56
C ALA A 244 -24.09 19.90 -3.38
N HIS A 245 -24.89 20.97 -3.41
CA HIS A 245 -24.45 22.36 -3.27
C HIS A 245 -24.26 22.72 -1.78
N THR A 246 -23.04 22.55 -1.25
CA THR A 246 -22.71 22.78 0.18
C THR A 246 -21.92 24.07 0.48
N TYR A 247 -21.73 24.94 -0.51
CA TYR A 247 -20.75 26.04 -0.45
C TYR A 247 -21.25 27.35 0.15
N PHE A 248 -22.56 27.58 0.05
CA PHE A 248 -23.18 28.86 0.39
C PHE A 248 -23.94 28.79 1.72
N ASP A 249 -23.65 27.81 2.58
CA ASP A 249 -24.25 27.73 3.92
C ASP A 249 -23.57 28.78 4.81
N PRO A 250 -24.20 29.94 5.06
CA PRO A 250 -23.55 31.06 5.72
C PRO A 250 -23.55 30.91 7.24
N GLU A 251 -24.28 29.94 7.79
CA GLU A 251 -24.55 29.85 9.24
C GLU A 251 -23.33 29.42 10.08
N ARG A 252 -22.28 28.88 9.44
CA ARG A 252 -21.10 28.32 10.13
C ARG A 252 -19.76 28.93 9.75
N VAL A 253 -19.75 29.96 8.90
CA VAL A 253 -18.50 30.55 8.38
C VAL A 253 -18.17 31.84 9.12
N ASP A 254 -17.08 31.85 9.87
CA ASP A 254 -16.53 33.07 10.47
C ASP A 254 -15.53 33.73 9.51
N LEU A 255 -15.99 34.76 8.79
CA LEU A 255 -15.16 35.49 7.82
C LEU A 255 -14.05 36.30 8.49
N ALA A 256 -14.25 36.81 9.71
CA ALA A 256 -13.23 37.58 10.41
C ALA A 256 -12.04 36.69 10.77
N LYS A 257 -12.34 35.50 11.31
CA LYS A 257 -11.35 34.45 11.58
C LYS A 257 -10.54 34.05 10.34
N LEU A 258 -11.21 33.96 9.19
CA LEU A 258 -10.58 33.56 7.92
C LEU A 258 -9.83 34.70 7.21
N ALA A 259 -9.86 35.92 7.76
CA ALA A 259 -9.02 37.05 7.34
C ALA A 259 -7.74 37.21 8.20
N ILE A 260 -7.56 36.36 9.22
CA ILE A 260 -6.35 36.31 10.05
C ILE A 260 -5.36 35.33 9.43
N PHE A 261 -4.19 35.83 9.05
CA PHE A 261 -3.15 35.04 8.40
C PHE A 261 -1.92 34.88 9.32
N PRO A 262 -1.33 33.69 9.38
CA PRO A 262 -0.17 33.42 10.22
C PRO A 262 1.10 34.08 9.66
N SER A 263 1.95 34.52 10.57
CA SER A 263 3.32 34.96 10.32
C SER A 263 4.23 33.79 9.93
N ASP A 264 5.39 34.10 9.36
CA ASP A 264 6.39 33.06 9.03
C ASP A 264 6.92 32.32 10.26
N ILE A 265 6.92 32.95 11.44
CA ILE A 265 7.32 32.34 12.70
C ILE A 265 6.27 31.29 13.12
N GLU A 266 4.99 31.65 13.09
CA GLU A 266 3.90 30.72 13.38
C GLU A 266 3.90 29.55 12.40
N ILE A 267 4.11 29.80 11.10
CA ILE A 267 4.21 28.74 10.08
C ILE A 267 5.38 27.81 10.39
N ARG A 268 6.54 28.33 10.79
CA ARG A 268 7.72 27.52 11.15
C ARG A 268 7.45 26.67 12.38
N GLN A 269 6.80 27.24 13.39
CA GLN A 269 6.42 26.51 14.60
C GLN A 269 5.41 25.39 14.28
N ALA A 270 4.37 25.68 13.49
CA ALA A 270 3.41 24.68 13.05
C ALA A 270 4.07 23.57 12.21
N ALA A 271 5.12 23.88 11.44
CA ALA A 271 5.90 22.88 10.73
C ALA A 271 6.68 21.96 11.69
N GLN A 272 7.28 22.52 12.74
CA GLN A 272 7.98 21.73 13.76
C GLN A 272 7.01 20.82 14.51
N GLU A 273 5.87 21.33 14.97
CA GLU A 273 4.83 20.54 15.62
C GLU A 273 4.28 19.45 14.68
N ALA A 274 4.05 19.77 13.40
CA ALA A 274 3.59 18.80 12.41
C ALA A 274 4.61 17.68 12.17
N TRP A 275 5.91 17.97 12.24
CA TRP A 275 6.98 16.98 12.14
C TRP A 275 6.95 16.02 13.34
N GLU A 276 6.90 16.56 14.55
CA GLU A 276 6.82 15.78 15.79
C GLU A 276 5.56 14.91 15.85
N GLU A 277 4.41 15.44 15.40
CA GLU A 277 3.18 14.68 15.23
C GLU A 277 3.38 13.54 14.21
N ALA A 278 3.94 13.80 13.03
CA ALA A 278 4.18 12.77 12.02
C ALA A 278 5.15 11.68 12.46
N GLU A 279 6.20 12.04 13.22
CA GLU A 279 7.13 11.11 13.84
C GLU A 279 6.44 10.21 14.86
N SER A 280 5.63 10.81 15.74
CA SER A 280 4.83 10.08 16.75
C SER A 280 3.84 9.11 16.09
N LEU A 281 3.22 9.51 14.97
CA LEU A 281 2.34 8.62 14.21
C LEU A 281 3.10 7.42 13.63
N PHE A 282 4.34 7.59 13.17
CA PHE A 282 5.15 6.48 12.67
C PHE A 282 5.59 5.52 13.78
N ALA A 283 5.83 6.03 14.99
CA ALA A 283 6.12 5.17 16.14
C ALA A 283 4.96 4.20 16.44
N LEU A 284 3.70 4.57 16.15
CA LEU A 284 2.54 3.68 16.35
C LEU A 284 2.53 2.45 15.44
N VAL A 285 3.25 2.48 14.31
CA VAL A 285 3.47 1.29 13.46
C VAL A 285 4.83 0.63 13.72
N GLY A 286 5.43 0.90 14.89
CA GLY A 286 6.67 0.29 15.34
C GLY A 286 7.90 0.71 14.54
N VAL A 287 7.89 1.92 13.96
CA VAL A 287 9.01 2.46 13.19
C VAL A 287 9.40 3.82 13.74
N VAL A 288 10.67 4.00 14.06
CA VAL A 288 11.21 5.29 14.51
C VAL A 288 11.96 5.95 13.35
N PRO A 289 11.51 7.13 12.87
CA PRO A 289 12.11 7.81 11.72
C PRO A 289 13.61 8.06 11.82
N SER A 290 14.12 8.39 13.01
CA SER A 290 15.55 8.64 13.22
C SER A 290 16.45 7.45 12.86
N ASP A 291 15.94 6.21 12.89
CA ASP A 291 16.69 5.00 12.58
C ASP A 291 17.10 4.91 11.09
N PHE A 292 16.38 5.59 10.18
CA PHE A 292 16.66 5.55 8.74
C PHE A 292 16.80 6.93 8.08
N LEU A 293 16.38 8.02 8.74
CA LEU A 293 16.60 9.38 8.25
C LEU A 293 18.01 9.90 8.57
N SER A 294 18.64 9.41 9.64
CA SER A 294 19.98 9.81 10.06
C SER A 294 21.09 9.16 9.24
N ALA A 295 20.76 8.15 8.44
CA ALA A 295 21.69 7.47 7.55
C ALA A 295 22.10 8.41 6.39
N ARG A 296 23.14 9.21 6.62
CA ARG A 296 23.78 9.99 5.54
C ARG A 296 24.33 9.03 4.47
N PRO A 297 24.26 9.37 3.18
CA PRO A 297 24.76 8.53 2.09
C PRO A 297 26.29 8.24 2.11
N THR A 298 27.02 8.71 3.11
CA THR A 298 28.47 8.52 3.25
C THR A 298 28.89 7.52 4.33
N ASP A 299 27.98 7.00 5.16
CA ASP A 299 28.30 5.99 6.20
C ASP A 299 27.89 4.56 5.79
N SER A 300 27.94 4.27 4.49
CA SER A 300 28.08 2.90 4.02
C SER A 300 29.53 2.47 4.18
N MET A 301 29.93 2.07 5.39
CA MET A 301 30.86 0.97 5.69
C MET A 301 31.20 0.97 7.19
N SER A 302 30.96 -0.18 7.84
CA SER A 302 31.66 -0.64 9.04
C SER A 302 31.25 -0.05 10.40
N SER A 303 30.13 -0.52 10.95
CA SER A 303 30.13 -0.94 12.36
C SER A 303 30.84 -2.30 12.48
N ARG A 304 32.15 -2.34 12.17
CA ARG A 304 32.99 -3.47 12.58
C ARG A 304 33.12 -3.37 14.09
N LEU A 305 32.56 -4.36 14.79
CA LEU A 305 33.02 -4.67 16.14
C LEU A 305 34.56 -4.77 16.09
N PRO A 306 35.26 -4.24 17.10
CA PRO A 306 36.71 -4.27 17.10
C PRO A 306 37.18 -5.73 17.03
N SER A 307 38.25 -6.00 16.28
CA SER A 307 38.75 -7.37 16.14
C SER A 307 39.16 -7.94 17.51
N ILE A 308 39.05 -9.26 17.68
CA ILE A 308 39.42 -9.97 18.92
C ILE A 308 40.84 -9.61 19.39
N SER A 309 41.74 -9.28 18.46
CA SER A 309 43.11 -8.84 18.76
C SER A 309 43.19 -7.56 19.61
N SER A 310 42.14 -6.72 19.60
CA SER A 310 42.06 -5.51 20.41
C SER A 310 41.73 -5.76 21.89
N TRP A 311 41.31 -6.98 22.24
CA TRP A 311 40.91 -7.32 23.61
C TRP A 311 42.08 -7.84 24.46
N PHE A 312 43.20 -8.19 23.83
CA PHE A 312 44.35 -8.81 24.50
C PHE A 312 45.52 -7.86 24.76
N PHE A 313 45.41 -6.57 24.45
CA PHE A 313 46.40 -5.57 24.83
C PHE A 313 45.84 -4.66 25.92
N ASN A 314 45.99 -5.11 27.17
CA ASN A 314 46.26 -4.27 28.34
C ASN A 314 46.23 -5.13 29.61
N GLN A 315 47.35 -5.77 29.91
CA GLN A 315 47.72 -6.08 31.30
C GLN A 315 49.24 -5.95 31.46
N ALA A 316 49.66 -4.78 31.93
CA ALA A 316 50.68 -4.55 32.97
C ALA A 316 51.24 -3.11 32.85
N GLU A 317 50.56 -2.15 33.47
CA GLU A 317 51.24 -1.04 34.16
C GLU A 317 51.86 -1.69 35.43
N ASP A 318 53.00 -1.31 36.01
CA ASP A 318 53.79 -0.07 36.06
C ASP A 318 55.07 -0.42 36.90
N PRO A 319 55.87 0.52 37.47
CA PRO A 319 56.62 1.66 36.97
C PRO A 319 58.13 1.53 37.34
N ASP A 320 59.06 2.28 36.72
CA ASP A 320 60.01 3.19 37.41
C ASP A 320 61.13 3.72 36.47
N SER A 321 61.43 5.01 36.68
CA SER A 321 62.73 5.68 36.52
C SER A 321 63.36 5.93 35.12
N THR A 322 63.24 7.20 34.72
CA THR A 322 64.33 8.11 34.26
C THR A 322 65.28 7.76 33.10
N SER A 323 65.25 8.67 32.12
CA SER A 323 66.39 9.34 31.47
C SER A 323 67.15 8.65 30.31
N THR A 324 67.37 9.49 29.29
CA THR A 324 68.50 9.52 28.32
C THR A 324 68.48 8.61 27.08
N ARG A 325 68.45 9.28 25.90
CA ARG A 325 69.05 8.83 24.61
C ARG A 325 70.60 8.71 24.75
N PRO A 326 71.39 8.28 23.74
CA PRO A 326 71.22 7.40 22.56
C PRO A 326 72.40 6.37 22.41
N HIS A 327 72.49 5.70 21.24
CA HIS A 327 73.65 5.04 20.58
C HIS A 327 73.77 3.50 20.55
N ASP A 328 73.95 3.02 19.31
CA ASP A 328 74.86 1.99 18.75
C ASP A 328 75.38 0.88 19.68
N VAL A 329 75.41 -0.40 19.25
CA VAL A 329 76.56 -1.11 18.62
C VAL A 329 76.10 -2.52 18.17
N ASP A 330 76.70 -3.00 17.07
CA ASP A 330 76.84 -4.41 16.66
C ASP A 330 77.11 -5.39 17.82
N SER A 331 76.67 -6.64 17.67
CA SER A 331 77.53 -7.83 17.83
C SER A 331 76.80 -9.14 17.48
N GLU A 332 77.58 -9.97 16.82
CA GLU A 332 77.32 -11.32 16.31
C GLU A 332 77.07 -12.35 17.43
N SER A 333 76.37 -13.44 17.08
CA SER A 333 76.73 -14.77 17.57
C SER A 333 76.21 -15.84 16.61
N GLU A 334 77.13 -16.54 15.97
CA GLU A 334 76.96 -17.82 15.30
C GLU A 334 76.50 -18.91 16.30
N ILE A 335 75.87 -19.98 15.80
CA ILE A 335 76.20 -21.40 16.09
C ILE A 335 75.32 -22.31 15.19
N GLU A 336 76.01 -23.05 14.32
CA GLU A 336 75.90 -24.47 13.90
C GLU A 336 74.52 -25.01 13.48
N SER A 337 74.30 -25.40 12.21
CA SER A 337 74.80 -26.60 11.49
C SER A 337 74.44 -27.92 12.15
N ASP A 338 73.36 -28.55 11.68
CA ASP A 338 73.36 -29.98 11.40
C ASP A 338 72.44 -30.25 10.20
N GLY A 339 73.03 -30.86 9.18
CA GLY A 339 72.34 -31.31 7.99
C GLY A 339 71.87 -32.75 8.16
N ASP A 340 70.75 -33.05 7.51
CA ASP A 340 70.45 -34.41 7.04
C ASP A 340 69.67 -34.26 5.73
N ASP A 341 70.29 -34.77 4.67
CA ASP A 341 69.74 -34.93 3.33
C ASP A 341 68.76 -36.13 3.33
N GLU A 342 67.49 -35.89 3.01
CA GLU A 342 66.57 -36.94 2.57
C GLU A 342 66.06 -36.64 1.14
N GLU A 343 66.20 -37.65 0.28
CA GLU A 343 65.91 -37.65 -1.16
C GLU A 343 64.49 -37.17 -1.49
N HIS A 344 64.38 -36.04 -2.20
CA HIS A 344 63.14 -35.61 -2.84
C HIS A 344 62.93 -36.35 -4.16
N ASN A 345 61.87 -37.17 -4.23
CA ASN A 345 61.26 -37.55 -5.50
C ASN A 345 60.68 -36.28 -6.15
N GLU A 346 61.25 -35.89 -7.30
CA GLU A 346 60.69 -34.86 -8.17
C GLU A 346 59.37 -35.38 -8.79
N GLU A 347 58.23 -35.04 -8.17
CA GLU A 347 56.94 -35.04 -8.86
C GLU A 347 56.83 -33.76 -9.69
N ASP A 348 56.49 -33.90 -10.98
CA ASP A 348 56.29 -32.79 -11.91
C ASP A 348 55.34 -31.72 -11.30
N PRO A 349 55.65 -30.41 -11.43
CA PRO A 349 54.81 -29.37 -10.88
C PRO A 349 53.41 -29.39 -11.53
N PRO A 350 52.34 -29.31 -10.73
CA PRO A 350 50.97 -29.41 -11.24
C PRO A 350 50.66 -28.29 -12.22
N THR A 351 49.91 -28.61 -13.27
CA THR A 351 49.54 -27.64 -14.29
C THR A 351 48.64 -26.54 -13.70
N PRO A 352 48.62 -25.31 -14.26
CA PRO A 352 47.80 -24.22 -13.74
C PRO A 352 46.30 -24.55 -13.65
N GLU A 353 45.79 -25.45 -14.50
CA GLU A 353 44.41 -25.91 -14.46
C GLU A 353 44.15 -26.86 -13.29
N GLU A 354 45.09 -27.74 -12.95
CA GLU A 354 45.00 -28.64 -11.79
C GLU A 354 45.12 -27.87 -10.47
N VAL A 355 45.95 -26.82 -10.43
CA VAL A 355 46.02 -25.92 -9.28
C VAL A 355 44.70 -25.17 -9.08
N ALA A 356 44.11 -24.64 -10.16
CA ALA A 356 42.82 -23.96 -10.09
C ALA A 356 41.67 -24.89 -9.65
N GLN A 357 41.67 -26.15 -10.12
CA GLN A 357 40.71 -27.17 -9.68
C GLN A 357 40.86 -27.51 -8.20
N ARG A 358 42.10 -27.71 -7.72
CA ARG A 358 42.38 -27.98 -6.31
C ARG A 358 42.00 -26.78 -5.43
N GLU A 359 42.27 -25.56 -5.86
CA GLU A 359 41.83 -24.35 -5.14
C GLU A 359 40.30 -24.21 -5.07
N GLU A 360 39.58 -24.62 -6.13
CA GLU A 360 38.12 -24.57 -6.14
C GLU A 360 37.50 -25.69 -5.31
N GLU A 361 38.09 -26.89 -5.33
CA GLU A 361 37.72 -28.01 -4.45
C GLU A 361 38.01 -27.70 -2.98
N ASP A 362 39.18 -27.13 -2.66
CA ASP A 362 39.54 -26.71 -1.31
C ASP A 362 38.64 -25.58 -0.82
N ARG A 363 38.31 -24.61 -1.68
CA ARG A 363 37.36 -23.54 -1.34
C ARG A 363 35.95 -24.08 -1.10
N ALA A 364 35.50 -25.05 -1.89
CA ALA A 364 34.22 -25.73 -1.70
C ALA A 364 34.21 -26.56 -0.40
N ALA A 365 35.30 -27.28 -0.11
CA ALA A 365 35.47 -28.06 1.12
C ALA A 365 35.50 -27.15 2.36
N LEU A 366 36.20 -26.00 2.30
CA LEU A 366 36.20 -25.00 3.37
C LEU A 366 34.81 -24.40 3.58
N GLN A 367 34.08 -24.12 2.50
CA GLN A 367 32.74 -23.53 2.56
C GLN A 367 31.70 -24.54 3.11
N GLN A 368 31.89 -25.82 2.81
CA GLN A 368 31.09 -26.92 3.36
C GLN A 368 31.43 -27.17 4.83
N ALA A 369 32.71 -27.22 5.19
CA ALA A 369 33.16 -27.35 6.58
C ALA A 369 32.71 -26.17 7.44
N PHE A 370 32.73 -24.95 6.90
CA PHE A 370 32.19 -23.76 7.57
C PHE A 370 30.68 -23.84 7.75
N SER A 371 29.94 -24.30 6.72
CA SER A 371 28.48 -24.50 6.82
C SER A 371 28.12 -25.58 7.84
N ASP A 372 28.88 -26.67 7.89
CA ASP A 372 28.68 -27.74 8.87
C ASP A 372 29.07 -27.32 10.29
N ALA A 373 30.11 -26.49 10.45
CA ALA A 373 30.47 -25.90 11.73
C ALA A 373 29.41 -24.90 12.22
N VAL A 374 28.87 -24.06 11.33
CA VAL A 374 27.75 -23.16 11.63
C VAL A 374 26.49 -23.95 12.02
N ARG A 375 26.21 -25.06 11.33
CA ARG A 375 25.07 -25.94 11.65
C ARG A 375 25.23 -26.60 13.02
N ARG A 376 26.44 -27.09 13.35
CA ARG A 376 26.75 -27.65 14.67
C ARG A 376 26.67 -26.62 15.79
N LEU A 377 27.12 -25.38 15.52
CA LEU A 377 26.99 -24.26 16.46
C LEU A 377 25.52 -23.87 16.69
N GLN A 378 24.69 -23.84 15.63
CA GLN A 378 23.25 -23.61 15.71
C GLN A 378 22.51 -24.71 16.47
N ASP A 379 23.03 -25.95 16.47
CA ASP A 379 22.46 -27.05 17.24
C ASP A 379 22.89 -27.09 18.72
N SER A 380 24.01 -26.45 19.06
CA SER A 380 24.53 -26.39 20.44
C SER A 380 24.13 -25.14 21.22
N LEU A 381 23.63 -24.10 20.54
CA LEU A 381 23.20 -22.87 21.20
C LEU A 381 21.79 -23.06 21.78
N PRO A 382 21.55 -22.72 23.06
CA PRO A 382 20.18 -22.57 23.54
C PRO A 382 19.44 -21.54 22.66
N LEU A 383 18.12 -21.74 22.48
CA LEU A 383 17.25 -20.74 21.85
C LEU A 383 17.62 -19.37 22.41
N GLU A 384 18.08 -18.46 21.55
CA GLU A 384 18.44 -17.11 21.97
C GLU A 384 17.22 -16.49 22.64
N GLU A 385 17.24 -16.40 23.98
CA GLU A 385 16.37 -15.49 24.69
C GLU A 385 16.67 -14.09 24.18
N THR A 386 15.61 -13.36 23.86
CA THR A 386 15.58 -11.93 23.51
C THR A 386 16.82 -11.20 24.03
N ARG A 387 17.66 -10.70 23.12
CA ARG A 387 18.94 -10.10 23.50
C ARG A 387 18.67 -8.86 24.35
N LEU A 388 19.59 -8.53 25.26
CA LEU A 388 19.53 -7.33 26.11
C LEU A 388 19.38 -6.00 25.32
N PHE A 389 19.64 -6.02 24.00
CA PHE A 389 19.51 -4.91 23.07
C PHE A 389 18.39 -5.07 22.03
N ASP A 390 17.56 -6.12 22.13
CA ASP A 390 16.24 -6.06 21.53
C ASP A 390 15.51 -4.93 22.24
N ARG A 391 15.55 -3.74 21.64
CA ARG A 391 14.78 -2.57 22.05
C ARG A 391 13.39 -3.13 22.36
N HIS A 392 12.85 -2.87 23.55
CA HIS A 392 11.48 -3.25 23.87
C HIS A 392 10.57 -2.59 22.84
N LEU A 393 10.38 -3.29 21.71
CA LEU A 393 9.29 -3.06 20.81
C LEU A 393 8.09 -3.13 21.70
N ARG A 394 7.23 -2.13 21.56
CA ARG A 394 5.87 -2.22 22.04
C ARG A 394 5.38 -3.62 21.68
N THR A 395 5.17 -4.48 22.67
CA THR A 395 4.57 -5.76 22.41
C THR A 395 3.24 -5.41 21.76
N LEU A 396 2.86 -6.09 20.67
CA LEU A 396 1.51 -5.95 20.11
C LEU A 396 0.40 -6.30 21.12
N GLU A 397 0.78 -6.65 22.35
CA GLU A 397 -0.07 -6.85 23.52
C GLU A 397 -0.51 -5.52 24.16
N GLU A 398 0.24 -4.42 23.98
CA GLU A 398 -0.21 -3.09 24.37
C GLU A 398 -1.16 -2.52 23.32
N GLU A 399 -2.46 -2.46 23.66
CA GLU A 399 -3.48 -1.87 22.81
C GLU A 399 -3.11 -0.41 22.47
N ILE A 400 -3.13 -0.08 21.18
CA ILE A 400 -2.85 1.29 20.73
C ILE A 400 -4.06 2.16 21.06
N ASP A 401 -3.87 3.17 21.91
CA ASP A 401 -4.91 4.17 22.16
C ASP A 401 -5.00 5.16 20.99
N PHE A 402 -6.02 4.97 20.15
CA PHE A 402 -6.35 5.87 19.05
C PHE A 402 -7.27 7.03 19.47
N SER A 403 -7.66 7.13 20.74
CA SER A 403 -8.58 8.17 21.23
C SER A 403 -8.11 9.60 20.90
N PRO A 404 -6.81 9.96 21.02
CA PRO A 404 -6.34 11.28 20.62
C PRO A 404 -6.55 11.57 19.13
N LEU A 405 -6.28 10.60 18.25
CA LEU A 405 -6.46 10.74 16.81
C LEU A 405 -7.94 10.88 16.45
N ILE A 406 -8.82 10.12 17.13
CA ILE A 406 -10.26 10.22 16.93
C ILE A 406 -10.78 11.59 17.39
N ALA A 407 -10.30 12.10 18.52
CA ALA A 407 -10.68 13.41 19.04
C ALA A 407 -10.29 14.54 18.07
N GLU A 408 -9.05 14.53 17.57
CA GLU A 408 -8.59 15.48 16.57
C GLU A 408 -9.38 15.36 15.26
N ARG A 409 -9.62 14.14 14.77
CA ARG A 409 -10.43 13.93 13.56
C ARG A 409 -11.87 14.43 13.72
N ARG A 410 -12.47 14.28 14.91
CA ARG A 410 -13.80 14.82 15.23
C ARG A 410 -13.80 16.35 15.26
N ARG A 411 -12.76 16.97 15.81
CA ARG A 411 -12.60 18.42 15.84
C ARG A 411 -12.53 19.01 14.43
N HIS A 412 -11.94 18.29 13.49
CA HIS A 412 -11.77 18.73 12.11
C HIS A 412 -12.85 18.22 11.14
N GLU A 413 -13.84 17.46 11.62
CA GLU A 413 -14.88 16.87 10.77
C GLU A 413 -15.72 17.93 10.04
N THR A 414 -15.91 17.74 8.74
CA THR A 414 -16.83 18.60 7.98
C THR A 414 -18.30 18.32 8.31
N PRO A 415 -19.19 19.32 8.30
CA PRO A 415 -20.63 19.11 8.48
C PRO A 415 -21.23 18.11 7.49
N ARG A 416 -20.67 18.03 6.28
CA ARG A 416 -21.07 17.06 5.26
C ARG A 416 -20.68 15.64 5.65
N ALA A 417 -19.42 15.40 6.05
CA ALA A 417 -18.96 14.09 6.49
C ALA A 417 -19.83 13.55 7.64
N ALA A 418 -20.12 14.38 8.65
CA ALA A 418 -20.98 14.04 9.78
C ALA A 418 -22.38 13.55 9.35
N ARG A 419 -22.96 14.15 8.30
CA ARG A 419 -24.29 13.78 7.79
C ARG A 419 -24.26 12.60 6.81
N CYS A 420 -23.12 12.29 6.21
CA CYS A 420 -22.97 11.24 5.19
C CYS A 420 -22.97 9.82 5.77
N VAL A 421 -22.69 9.64 7.05
CA VAL A 421 -22.49 8.34 7.72
C VAL A 421 -23.79 7.52 7.84
N ARG A 422 -23.68 6.20 7.69
CA ARG A 422 -24.79 5.27 7.90
C ARG A 422 -25.20 5.29 9.38
N VAL A 423 -26.46 5.58 9.63
CA VAL A 423 -27.05 5.50 10.98
C VAL A 423 -27.63 4.10 11.15
N GLY A 424 -27.07 3.31 12.06
CA GLY A 424 -27.63 2.00 12.43
C GLY A 424 -29.05 2.14 13.00
N LYS A 425 -29.85 1.05 12.96
CA LYS A 425 -31.25 1.01 13.43
C LYS A 425 -31.48 1.50 14.88
N ARG A 426 -30.42 1.71 15.68
CA ARG A 426 -30.50 2.18 17.07
C ARG A 426 -30.71 3.69 17.27
N ASN A 427 -30.58 4.53 16.24
CA ASN A 427 -30.63 6.00 16.40
C ASN A 427 -31.84 6.70 15.76
N LEU A 428 -32.98 6.01 15.62
CA LEU A 428 -34.22 6.56 15.03
C LEU A 428 -35.08 7.42 15.99
N LYS A 429 -34.48 8.07 17.00
CA LYS A 429 -35.19 9.03 17.85
C LYS A 429 -34.33 10.27 18.11
N ALA A 430 -34.33 11.21 17.18
CA ALA A 430 -34.18 12.65 17.47
C ALA A 430 -34.43 13.51 16.22
N SER A 431 -35.03 14.67 16.46
CA SER A 431 -35.29 15.83 15.58
C SER A 431 -36.36 15.69 14.49
N GLN A 432 -37.62 15.77 14.91
CA GLN A 432 -38.61 16.59 14.20
C GLN A 432 -38.42 18.04 14.67
N HIS A 433 -38.11 18.95 13.76
CA HIS A 433 -38.41 20.38 13.93
C HIS A 433 -39.13 20.90 12.68
N PRO A 434 -40.23 21.66 12.84
CA PRO A 434 -41.03 22.17 11.73
C PRO A 434 -40.61 23.60 11.40
N SER A 435 -40.11 23.86 10.19
CA SER A 435 -40.28 25.16 9.53
C SER A 435 -39.99 25.04 8.04
N GLY A 436 -40.86 25.60 7.19
CA GLY A 436 -40.61 25.71 5.75
C GLY A 436 -41.72 25.19 4.81
N ALA A 437 -42.90 24.82 5.32
CA ALA A 437 -44.00 24.27 4.51
C ALA A 437 -44.42 25.16 3.32
N TYR A 438 -44.29 26.48 3.44
CA TYR A 438 -44.72 27.42 2.39
C TYR A 438 -43.69 27.59 1.25
N ARG A 439 -42.39 27.43 1.53
CA ARG A 439 -41.31 27.56 0.51
C ARG A 439 -41.14 26.29 -0.32
N GLY A 440 -41.35 25.13 0.29
CA GLY A 440 -41.36 23.85 -0.43
C GLY A 440 -42.45 23.79 -1.50
N GLU A 441 -43.63 24.37 -1.21
CA GLU A 441 -44.75 24.44 -2.17
C GLU A 441 -44.41 25.29 -3.40
N VAL A 442 -43.68 26.40 -3.22
CA VAL A 442 -43.26 27.29 -4.33
C VAL A 442 -42.22 26.60 -5.22
N LEU A 443 -41.25 25.89 -4.63
CA LEU A 443 -40.24 25.12 -5.36
C LEU A 443 -40.86 23.96 -6.14
N ARG A 444 -41.83 23.27 -5.53
CA ARG A 444 -42.60 22.21 -6.20
C ARG A 444 -43.36 22.76 -7.40
N ARG A 445 -44.03 23.90 -7.25
CA ARG A 445 -44.70 24.58 -8.37
C ARG A 445 -43.75 25.06 -9.47
N MET A 446 -42.55 25.56 -9.14
CA MET A 446 -41.54 25.90 -10.15
C MET A 446 -41.04 24.65 -10.89
N GLN A 447 -40.83 23.54 -10.19
CA GLN A 447 -40.45 22.27 -10.81
C GLN A 447 -41.57 21.69 -11.66
N ASP A 448 -42.83 21.81 -11.23
CA ASP A 448 -44.00 21.38 -12.00
C ASP A 448 -44.17 22.19 -13.30
N VAL A 449 -43.93 23.50 -13.25
CA VAL A 449 -43.92 24.37 -14.45
C VAL A 449 -42.77 23.98 -15.39
N LEU A 450 -41.58 23.68 -14.85
CA LEU A 450 -40.44 23.21 -15.64
C LEU A 450 -40.70 21.81 -16.25
N ALA A 451 -41.41 20.93 -15.54
CA ALA A 451 -41.81 19.60 -15.99
C ALA A 451 -42.91 19.67 -17.06
N GLN A 452 -43.85 20.62 -16.96
CA GLN A 452 -44.88 20.86 -17.97
C GLN A 452 -44.30 21.32 -19.32
N HIS A 453 -43.08 21.88 -19.33
CA HIS A 453 -42.35 22.26 -20.55
C HIS A 453 -41.30 21.24 -21.01
N GLN A 454 -41.18 20.08 -20.36
CA GLN A 454 -40.29 18.99 -20.79
C GLN A 454 -41.12 17.87 -21.44
N GLU A 455 -41.24 17.91 -22.77
CA GLU A 455 -41.70 16.73 -23.53
C GLU A 455 -40.72 15.56 -23.30
N HIS A 456 -41.28 14.46 -22.78
CA HIS A 456 -40.74 13.11 -22.65
C HIS A 456 -39.33 12.88 -23.22
N ARG A 457 -38.32 12.94 -22.35
CA ARG A 457 -37.02 12.30 -22.61
C ARG A 457 -36.58 11.46 -21.43
N VAL A 458 -36.40 10.17 -21.71
CA VAL A 458 -35.99 9.11 -20.78
C VAL A 458 -34.64 9.47 -20.17
N GLY A 459 -34.64 9.77 -18.87
CA GLY A 459 -33.47 10.27 -18.14
C GLY A 459 -32.52 9.17 -17.66
N THR A 460 -31.24 9.56 -17.63
CA THR A 460 -30.01 8.84 -17.24
C THR A 460 -30.00 8.13 -15.87
N GLY A 461 -31.04 8.31 -15.05
CA GLY A 461 -31.20 7.63 -13.76
C GLY A 461 -31.51 6.14 -13.89
N LEU A 462 -32.16 5.71 -14.98
CA LEU A 462 -32.43 4.30 -15.27
C LEU A 462 -31.14 3.54 -15.62
N SER A 463 -30.26 4.15 -16.43
CA SER A 463 -28.99 3.54 -16.85
C SER A 463 -27.99 3.34 -15.69
N ARG A 464 -28.08 4.17 -14.64
CA ARG A 464 -27.34 3.94 -13.37
C ARG A 464 -27.96 2.83 -12.54
N LYS A 465 -29.30 2.72 -12.47
CA LYS A 465 -30.01 1.66 -11.72
C LYS A 465 -29.82 0.28 -12.36
N GLU A 466 -29.84 0.18 -13.68
CA GLU A 466 -29.68 -1.09 -14.41
C GLU A 466 -28.29 -1.73 -14.21
N ARG A 467 -27.25 -0.91 -13.98
CA ARG A 467 -25.89 -1.39 -13.65
C ARG A 467 -25.78 -2.08 -12.28
N TRP A 468 -26.72 -1.83 -11.36
CA TRP A 468 -26.65 -2.31 -9.99
C TRP A 468 -27.34 -3.66 -9.78
N ALA A 469 -28.22 -4.08 -10.70
CA ALA A 469 -29.08 -5.25 -10.52
C ALA A 469 -28.49 -6.60 -11.01
N GLY A 470 -27.27 -6.62 -11.56
CA GLY A 470 -26.64 -7.86 -12.02
C GLY A 470 -26.08 -8.74 -10.87
N PRO A 471 -26.23 -10.08 -10.89
CA PRO A 471 -25.73 -10.96 -9.84
C PRO A 471 -24.20 -10.86 -9.72
N SER A 472 -23.69 -10.76 -8.48
CA SER A 472 -22.25 -10.83 -8.17
C SER A 472 -21.98 -12.09 -7.36
N GLY A 473 -21.11 -12.96 -7.88
CA GLY A 473 -20.59 -14.10 -7.14
C GLY A 473 -19.57 -14.83 -7.99
N ALA A 474 -18.29 -14.74 -7.63
CA ALA A 474 -17.28 -15.69 -8.06
C ALA A 474 -17.31 -16.85 -7.06
N THR A 475 -18.39 -17.62 -7.11
CA THR A 475 -18.42 -19.01 -6.67
C THR A 475 -18.63 -19.83 -7.94
N THR A 476 -17.98 -20.99 -8.02
CA THR A 476 -18.10 -21.98 -9.11
C THR A 476 -19.50 -22.59 -9.25
N SER A 477 -20.53 -22.01 -8.63
CA SER A 477 -21.90 -22.43 -8.79
C SER A 477 -22.45 -21.90 -10.11
N ALA A 478 -22.45 -22.78 -11.12
CA ALA A 478 -22.96 -22.58 -12.48
C ALA A 478 -24.48 -22.40 -12.55
N VAL A 479 -25.05 -21.46 -11.78
CA VAL A 479 -26.49 -21.21 -11.78
C VAL A 479 -26.72 -19.77 -12.23
N HIS A 480 -26.91 -19.65 -13.55
CA HIS A 480 -27.36 -18.47 -14.32
C HIS A 480 -26.35 -17.35 -14.63
N ALA A 481 -25.24 -17.67 -15.32
CA ALA A 481 -24.53 -16.67 -16.13
C ALA A 481 -24.85 -16.89 -17.63
N ALA A 482 -25.65 -16.02 -18.24
CA ALA A 482 -25.89 -16.01 -19.68
C ALA A 482 -25.19 -14.81 -20.36
N GLY A 483 -24.73 -14.96 -21.60
CA GLY A 483 -24.14 -13.89 -22.42
C GLY A 483 -22.63 -13.66 -22.22
N ASN A 484 -22.15 -12.44 -22.50
CA ASN A 484 -20.73 -12.04 -22.49
C ASN A 484 -19.97 -12.41 -21.19
N THR A 485 -20.66 -12.42 -20.05
CA THR A 485 -20.09 -12.81 -18.74
C THR A 485 -19.68 -14.28 -18.72
N ALA A 486 -20.46 -15.18 -19.32
CA ALA A 486 -20.14 -16.61 -19.38
C ALA A 486 -18.88 -16.85 -20.24
N ASN A 487 -18.79 -16.19 -21.39
CA ASN A 487 -17.60 -16.23 -22.25
C ASN A 487 -16.35 -15.70 -21.53
N ALA A 488 -16.50 -14.62 -20.76
CA ALA A 488 -15.45 -14.05 -19.93
C ALA A 488 -14.94 -15.03 -18.85
N VAL A 489 -15.86 -15.74 -18.17
CA VAL A 489 -15.54 -16.76 -17.17
C VAL A 489 -14.85 -17.96 -17.82
N LEU A 490 -15.36 -18.47 -18.94
CA LEU A 490 -14.73 -19.56 -19.70
C LEU A 490 -13.32 -19.20 -20.15
N ALA A 491 -13.14 -18.00 -20.71
CA ALA A 491 -11.82 -17.52 -21.12
C ALA A 491 -10.87 -17.36 -19.93
N ALA A 492 -11.37 -16.97 -18.74
CA ALA A 492 -10.57 -16.93 -17.52
C ALA A 492 -10.16 -18.34 -17.06
N GLY A 493 -11.07 -19.31 -17.11
CA GLY A 493 -10.79 -20.71 -16.80
C GLY A 493 -9.74 -21.33 -17.73
N GLN A 494 -9.83 -21.08 -19.04
CA GLN A 494 -8.83 -21.54 -20.01
C GLN A 494 -7.44 -20.91 -19.75
N ARG A 495 -7.39 -19.61 -19.44
CA ARG A 495 -6.13 -18.96 -19.05
C ARG A 495 -5.56 -19.57 -17.78
N ALA A 496 -6.38 -19.82 -16.76
CA ALA A 496 -5.97 -20.43 -15.51
C ALA A 496 -5.40 -21.84 -15.72
N ALA A 497 -6.06 -22.69 -16.51
CA ALA A 497 -5.57 -24.01 -16.87
C ALA A 497 -4.22 -23.94 -17.63
N GLY A 498 -4.05 -22.94 -18.49
CA GLY A 498 -2.79 -22.64 -19.17
C GLY A 498 -1.66 -22.27 -18.19
N VAL A 499 -1.96 -21.51 -17.13
CA VAL A 499 -0.99 -21.18 -16.07
C VAL A 499 -0.52 -22.45 -15.33
N ILE A 500 -1.44 -23.33 -14.94
CA ILE A 500 -1.09 -24.56 -14.22
C ILE A 500 -0.25 -25.50 -15.11
N THR A 501 -0.68 -25.71 -16.37
CA THR A 501 0.07 -26.52 -17.34
C THR A 501 1.49 -25.97 -17.54
N ARG A 502 1.61 -24.65 -17.66
CA ARG A 502 2.90 -23.98 -17.82
C ARG A 502 3.80 -24.18 -16.60
N ARG A 503 3.27 -24.04 -15.39
CA ARG A 503 4.00 -24.29 -14.14
C ARG A 503 4.50 -25.74 -14.07
N SER A 504 3.64 -26.71 -14.34
CA SER A 504 4.00 -28.13 -14.38
C SER A 504 5.17 -28.41 -15.34
N ASN A 505 5.09 -27.90 -16.57
CA ASN A 505 6.13 -28.08 -17.59
C ASN A 505 7.47 -27.46 -17.16
N ILE A 506 7.44 -26.25 -16.58
CA ILE A 506 8.65 -25.55 -16.14
C ILE A 506 9.28 -26.27 -14.94
N PHE A 507 8.50 -26.64 -13.93
CA PHE A 507 9.02 -27.33 -12.75
C PHE A 507 9.60 -28.70 -13.09
N THR A 508 8.97 -29.43 -14.03
CA THR A 508 9.52 -30.68 -14.57
C THR A 508 10.82 -30.44 -15.31
N ARG A 509 10.90 -29.41 -16.17
CA ARG A 509 12.12 -29.06 -16.93
C ARG A 509 13.30 -28.72 -16.02
N TYR A 510 13.06 -28.00 -14.93
CA TYR A 510 14.10 -27.65 -13.95
C TYR A 510 14.34 -28.72 -12.89
N LYS A 511 13.72 -29.91 -13.04
CA LYS A 511 13.91 -31.08 -12.18
C LYS A 511 13.61 -30.82 -10.69
N LEU A 512 12.59 -29.99 -10.42
CA LEU A 512 12.19 -29.73 -9.04
C LEU A 512 11.64 -30.99 -8.35
N PRO A 513 11.86 -31.17 -7.04
CA PRO A 513 11.21 -32.23 -6.29
C PRO A 513 9.68 -32.11 -6.39
N ARG A 514 9.00 -33.24 -6.57
CA ARG A 514 7.52 -33.33 -6.59
C ARG A 514 6.84 -32.22 -7.43
N PRO A 515 7.16 -32.11 -8.74
CA PRO A 515 6.60 -31.07 -9.60
C PRO A 515 5.07 -31.17 -9.73
N ASP A 516 4.51 -32.36 -9.46
CA ASP A 516 3.08 -32.64 -9.32
C ASP A 516 2.41 -31.77 -8.24
N LEU A 517 3.07 -31.59 -7.09
CA LEU A 517 2.54 -30.79 -5.97
C LEU A 517 2.67 -29.28 -6.22
N LEU A 518 3.73 -28.86 -6.92
CA LEU A 518 4.02 -27.45 -7.16
C LEU A 518 3.17 -26.83 -8.28
N ALA A 519 2.70 -27.65 -9.22
CA ALA A 519 2.00 -27.18 -10.43
C ALA A 519 0.80 -26.29 -10.11
N ASP A 520 -0.14 -26.78 -9.29
CA ASP A 520 -1.26 -26.01 -8.75
C ASP A 520 -1.02 -25.52 -7.31
N GLY A 521 0.15 -25.82 -6.76
CA GLY A 521 0.60 -25.37 -5.44
C GLY A 521 -0.28 -25.87 -4.31
N LEU A 522 -0.98 -27.00 -4.50
CA LEU A 522 -1.98 -27.53 -3.56
C LEU A 522 -3.13 -26.56 -3.28
N VAL A 523 -3.38 -25.60 -4.18
CA VAL A 523 -4.52 -24.68 -4.08
C VAL A 523 -5.74 -25.31 -4.73
N GLY A 524 -6.76 -25.63 -3.94
CA GLY A 524 -7.99 -26.25 -4.44
C GLY A 524 -8.96 -26.62 -3.34
N ILE A 525 -10.18 -27.01 -3.73
CA ILE A 525 -11.15 -27.60 -2.80
C ILE A 525 -10.77 -29.07 -2.60
N PRO A 526 -10.54 -29.52 -1.36
CA PRO A 526 -10.18 -30.92 -1.10
C PRO A 526 -11.31 -31.86 -1.52
N ASN A 527 -10.95 -32.96 -2.18
CA ASN A 527 -11.86 -34.03 -2.60
C ASN A 527 -11.16 -35.39 -2.56
N SER A 528 -11.88 -36.48 -2.87
CA SER A 528 -11.35 -37.84 -2.81
C SER A 528 -10.11 -38.08 -3.69
N GLY A 529 -9.98 -37.38 -4.82
CA GLY A 529 -8.80 -37.46 -5.69
C GLY A 529 -7.69 -36.46 -5.35
N ARG A 530 -7.96 -35.49 -4.47
CA ARG A 530 -7.07 -34.37 -4.11
C ARG A 530 -7.24 -34.02 -2.62
N PRO A 531 -6.92 -34.94 -1.70
CA PRO A 531 -7.21 -34.75 -0.27
C PRO A 531 -6.35 -33.68 0.39
N TYR A 532 -5.18 -33.36 -0.18
CA TYR A 532 -4.22 -32.40 0.37
C TYR A 532 -4.39 -30.97 -0.16
N HIS A 533 -5.34 -30.75 -1.09
CA HIS A 533 -5.60 -29.41 -1.62
C HIS A 533 -6.37 -28.58 -0.60
N THR A 534 -5.95 -27.32 -0.43
CA THR A 534 -6.59 -26.38 0.50
C THR A 534 -6.86 -25.05 -0.22
N PRO A 535 -8.05 -24.44 -0.07
CA PRO A 535 -8.30 -23.13 -0.63
C PRO A 535 -7.41 -22.09 0.06
N LEU A 536 -6.77 -21.23 -0.73
CA LEU A 536 -5.99 -20.12 -0.20
C LEU A 536 -6.95 -19.12 0.45
N ARG A 537 -6.70 -18.76 1.72
CA ARG A 537 -7.50 -17.80 2.49
C ARG A 537 -6.59 -16.86 3.27
N LYS A 538 -7.15 -15.78 3.82
CA LYS A 538 -6.47 -14.95 4.82
C LYS A 538 -5.96 -15.86 5.96
N HIS A 539 -4.70 -15.67 6.34
CA HIS A 539 -3.95 -16.44 7.34
C HIS A 539 -3.50 -17.85 6.94
N THR A 540 -3.77 -18.31 5.72
CA THR A 540 -3.13 -19.54 5.19
C THR A 540 -1.61 -19.33 5.09
N TYR A 541 -0.84 -20.35 5.44
CA TYR A 541 0.61 -20.37 5.28
C TYR A 541 1.00 -21.04 3.97
N VAL A 542 1.95 -20.43 3.27
CA VAL A 542 2.44 -20.89 1.97
C VAL A 542 3.96 -20.85 1.95
N MET A 543 4.55 -21.74 1.18
CA MET A 543 5.96 -21.68 0.84
C MET A 543 6.14 -20.84 -0.43
N VAL A 544 7.05 -19.87 -0.38
CA VAL A 544 7.26 -18.91 -1.47
C VAL A 544 8.74 -18.72 -1.76
N TYR A 545 9.09 -18.52 -3.02
CA TYR A 545 10.41 -18.06 -3.40
C TYR A 545 10.44 -16.52 -3.40
N TYR A 546 11.21 -15.93 -2.48
CA TYR A 546 11.33 -14.49 -2.38
C TYR A 546 12.64 -14.02 -3.04
N GLU A 547 12.51 -13.60 -4.31
CA GLU A 547 13.63 -13.22 -5.19
C GLU A 547 14.56 -12.17 -4.59
N ARG A 548 14.05 -11.26 -3.76
CA ARG A 548 14.85 -10.21 -3.12
C ARG A 548 15.92 -10.76 -2.17
N GLU A 549 15.61 -11.83 -1.43
CA GLU A 549 16.59 -12.52 -0.59
C GLU A 549 17.23 -13.72 -1.31
N GLY A 550 16.72 -14.11 -2.48
CA GLY A 550 17.22 -15.26 -3.22
C GLY A 550 16.93 -16.62 -2.57
N GLN A 551 16.01 -16.68 -1.60
CA GLN A 551 15.72 -17.87 -0.79
C GLN A 551 14.23 -18.18 -0.71
N ILE A 552 13.93 -19.38 -0.18
CA ILE A 552 12.57 -19.82 0.11
C ILE A 552 12.18 -19.33 1.50
N MET A 553 10.95 -18.85 1.61
CA MET A 553 10.39 -18.29 2.82
C MET A 553 8.99 -18.84 3.07
N ILE A 554 8.52 -18.63 4.29
CA ILE A 554 7.14 -18.88 4.65
C ILE A 554 6.35 -17.56 4.54
N GLY A 555 5.31 -17.57 3.71
CA GLY A 555 4.36 -16.48 3.57
C GLY A 555 3.09 -16.76 4.34
N ARG A 556 2.65 -15.84 5.20
CA ARG A 556 1.31 -15.82 5.77
C ARG A 556 0.43 -14.90 4.94
N VAL A 557 -0.59 -15.45 4.29
CA VAL A 557 -1.48 -14.71 3.39
C VAL A 557 -2.25 -13.63 4.17
N ARG A 558 -2.24 -12.41 3.62
CA ARG A 558 -3.00 -11.25 4.13
C ARG A 558 -4.15 -10.92 3.19
N GLN A 559 -3.90 -10.88 1.88
CA GLN A 559 -4.92 -10.58 0.87
C GLN A 559 -4.68 -11.35 -0.42
N ILE A 560 -5.75 -11.66 -1.13
CA ILE A 560 -5.72 -12.36 -2.41
C ILE A 560 -6.46 -11.51 -3.43
N PHE A 561 -5.92 -11.41 -4.63
CA PHE A 561 -6.53 -10.69 -5.74
C PHE A 561 -6.59 -11.55 -6.98
N TYR A 562 -7.66 -11.44 -7.75
CA TYR A 562 -7.81 -12.01 -9.08
C TYR A 562 -7.98 -10.92 -10.12
N ARG A 563 -7.65 -11.26 -11.37
CA ARG A 563 -7.87 -10.36 -12.51
C ARG A 563 -9.25 -10.61 -13.09
N GLU A 564 -10.07 -9.56 -13.17
CA GLU A 564 -11.33 -9.62 -13.90
C GLU A 564 -11.09 -10.02 -15.37
N ALA A 565 -12.11 -10.60 -16.01
CA ALA A 565 -12.00 -10.99 -17.40
C ALA A 565 -11.83 -9.78 -18.34
N GLY A 566 -10.95 -9.92 -19.33
CA GLY A 566 -10.66 -8.89 -20.35
C GLY A 566 -9.20 -8.42 -20.35
N LYS A 567 -8.74 -7.85 -21.48
CA LYS A 567 -7.34 -7.43 -21.70
C LYS A 567 -6.85 -6.42 -20.65
N ASN A 568 -7.75 -5.59 -20.12
CA ASN A 568 -7.50 -4.59 -19.07
C ASN A 568 -8.31 -4.86 -17.79
N GLY A 569 -8.61 -6.13 -17.51
CA GLY A 569 -9.34 -6.53 -16.31
C GLY A 569 -8.65 -6.03 -15.04
N LYS A 570 -9.43 -5.47 -14.13
CA LYS A 570 -8.94 -4.89 -12.87
C LYS A 570 -8.62 -6.00 -11.87
N ASN A 571 -7.75 -5.70 -10.90
CA ASN A 571 -7.57 -6.58 -9.76
C ASN A 571 -8.75 -6.39 -8.81
N CYS A 572 -9.37 -7.50 -8.44
CA CYS A 572 -10.48 -7.55 -7.49
C CYS A 572 -10.09 -8.47 -6.35
N TRP A 573 -10.46 -8.08 -5.12
CA TRP A 573 -10.14 -8.83 -3.92
C TRP A 573 -10.95 -10.12 -3.81
N ALA A 574 -10.35 -11.12 -3.17
CA ALA A 574 -10.93 -12.41 -2.85
C ALA A 574 -10.85 -12.75 -1.37
N SER A 575 -11.94 -13.27 -0.79
CA SER A 575 -11.91 -13.91 0.53
C SER A 575 -11.21 -15.27 0.51
N SER A 576 -11.30 -15.96 -0.63
CA SER A 576 -10.65 -17.25 -0.86
C SER A 576 -10.34 -17.47 -2.34
N ALA A 577 -9.33 -18.28 -2.62
CA ALA A 577 -9.05 -18.78 -3.97
C ALA A 577 -8.89 -20.31 -3.96
N ASP A 578 -9.60 -20.97 -4.87
CA ASP A 578 -9.56 -22.41 -5.11
C ASP A 578 -8.80 -22.77 -6.41
N ASN A 579 -8.29 -21.77 -7.13
CA ASN A 579 -7.54 -21.96 -8.35
C ASN A 579 -6.38 -20.96 -8.44
N LEU A 580 -5.15 -21.46 -8.31
CA LEU A 580 -3.93 -20.67 -8.37
C LEU A 580 -3.81 -19.89 -9.70
N GLY A 581 -4.29 -20.44 -10.81
CA GLY A 581 -4.20 -19.83 -12.13
C GLY A 581 -5.09 -18.61 -12.35
N LEU A 582 -6.06 -18.36 -11.46
CA LEU A 582 -6.92 -17.16 -11.52
C LEU A 582 -6.36 -15.99 -10.69
N ILE A 583 -5.44 -16.26 -9.78
CA ILE A 583 -4.87 -15.27 -8.88
C ILE A 583 -3.96 -14.32 -9.69
N SER A 584 -4.09 -13.02 -9.47
CA SER A 584 -3.18 -12.01 -10.02
C SER A 584 -2.08 -11.65 -9.03
N TYR A 585 -2.46 -11.43 -7.76
CA TYR A 585 -1.52 -11.09 -6.70
C TYR A 585 -1.92 -11.67 -5.35
N ILE A 586 -0.92 -11.93 -4.52
CA ILE A 586 -1.06 -12.34 -3.13
C ILE A 586 -0.23 -11.40 -2.27
N SER A 587 -0.87 -10.70 -1.34
CA SER A 587 -0.20 -9.93 -0.29
C SER A 587 0.02 -10.82 0.92
N MET A 588 1.23 -10.82 1.48
CA MET A 588 1.62 -11.70 2.57
C MET A 588 2.61 -11.03 3.53
N GLN A 589 2.62 -11.49 4.78
CA GLN A 589 3.73 -11.28 5.70
C GLN A 589 4.71 -12.44 5.52
N LEU A 590 6.01 -12.16 5.47
CA LEU A 590 7.05 -13.16 5.24
C LEU A 590 7.77 -13.53 6.55
N TYR A 591 8.23 -14.78 6.62
CA TYR A 591 8.99 -15.35 7.72
C TYR A 591 10.23 -16.07 7.17
N ASP A 592 11.38 -15.69 7.72
CA ASP A 592 12.72 -16.24 7.46
C ASP A 592 12.99 -17.40 8.41
N TYR A 593 13.51 -18.52 7.92
CA TYR A 593 13.74 -19.71 8.74
C TYR A 593 15.05 -19.56 9.53
N VAL A 594 14.98 -19.77 10.85
CA VAL A 594 16.12 -19.61 11.76
C VAL A 594 16.71 -20.96 12.18
N GLY A 595 15.89 -22.01 12.20
CA GLY A 595 16.29 -23.37 12.60
C GLY A 595 15.25 -24.03 13.51
N ARG A 596 15.27 -25.36 13.60
CA ARG A 596 14.42 -26.18 14.50
C ARG A 596 12.92 -25.85 14.38
N GLY A 597 12.44 -25.65 13.16
CA GLY A 597 11.04 -25.28 12.92
C GLY A 597 10.68 -23.83 13.27
N GLN A 598 11.62 -23.01 13.74
CA GLN A 598 11.38 -21.60 14.07
C GLN A 598 11.67 -20.69 12.90
N CYS A 599 10.76 -19.75 12.67
CA CYS A 599 10.87 -18.69 11.66
C CYS A 599 10.60 -17.32 12.29
N ARG A 600 11.27 -16.27 11.78
CA ARG A 600 11.14 -14.87 12.23
C ARG A 600 10.62 -13.96 11.12
N ALA A 601 9.77 -13.01 11.46
CA ALA A 601 9.24 -12.02 10.52
C ALA A 601 10.18 -10.82 10.30
N ILE A 602 11.06 -10.53 11.28
CA ILE A 602 12.06 -9.46 11.21
C ILE A 602 13.35 -10.07 10.66
N PHE A 603 13.75 -9.61 9.47
CA PHE A 603 14.93 -10.14 8.80
C PHE A 603 16.18 -9.44 9.34
N GLY A 604 17.35 -10.11 9.29
CA GLY A 604 18.59 -9.55 9.83
C GLY A 604 18.92 -8.15 9.32
N LYS A 605 18.66 -7.87 8.04
CA LYS A 605 18.87 -6.54 7.43
C LYS A 605 17.86 -5.46 7.84
N LEU A 606 16.73 -5.86 8.41
CA LEU A 606 15.69 -4.96 8.91
C LEU A 606 15.67 -4.92 10.45
N ALA A 607 16.58 -5.63 11.11
CA ALA A 607 16.66 -5.69 12.56
C ALA A 607 16.96 -4.33 13.17
N SER A 608 17.75 -3.48 12.50
CA SER A 608 18.01 -2.09 12.95
C SER A 608 16.74 -1.23 13.01
N PHE A 609 15.76 -1.52 12.14
CA PHE A 609 14.48 -0.82 12.12
C PHE A 609 13.40 -1.55 12.93
N GLN A 610 13.70 -2.76 13.39
CA GLN A 610 12.76 -3.64 14.09
C GLN A 610 11.43 -3.84 13.31
N THR A 611 11.55 -3.98 11.98
CA THR A 611 10.39 -4.10 11.09
C THR A 611 10.20 -5.48 10.49
N MET A 612 8.95 -5.94 10.49
CA MET A 612 8.47 -7.14 9.83
C MET A 612 8.48 -6.99 8.30
N THR A 613 8.67 -8.11 7.62
CA THR A 613 8.73 -8.14 6.16
C THR A 613 7.40 -8.51 5.52
N PHE A 614 7.03 -7.79 4.47
CA PHE A 614 5.83 -7.98 3.68
C PHE A 614 6.16 -8.23 2.21
N ALA A 615 5.29 -8.92 1.49
CA ALA A 615 5.44 -9.11 0.06
C ALA A 615 4.09 -9.04 -0.67
N HIS A 616 4.14 -8.56 -1.92
CA HIS A 616 2.99 -8.53 -2.82
C HIS A 616 3.39 -9.20 -4.14
N LEU A 617 3.15 -10.50 -4.23
CA LEU A 617 3.77 -11.37 -5.24
C LEU A 617 2.74 -11.89 -6.25
N SER A 618 3.19 -12.13 -7.49
CA SER A 618 2.42 -12.92 -8.45
C SER A 618 2.39 -14.40 -8.01
N PRO A 619 1.40 -15.20 -8.44
CA PRO A 619 1.36 -16.63 -8.12
C PRO A 619 2.59 -17.41 -8.62
N ASP A 620 3.38 -16.86 -9.54
CA ASP A 620 4.62 -17.49 -10.03
C ASP A 620 5.65 -17.73 -8.92
N HIS A 621 5.62 -16.93 -7.86
CA HIS A 621 6.52 -17.07 -6.71
C HIS A 621 6.00 -18.05 -5.65
N LEU A 622 4.73 -18.41 -5.71
CA LEU A 622 4.12 -19.37 -4.79
C LEU A 622 4.55 -20.77 -5.20
N LEU A 623 5.07 -21.55 -4.25
CA LEU A 623 5.46 -22.95 -4.46
C LEU A 623 4.29 -23.86 -4.10
N CYS A 624 3.88 -23.87 -2.83
CA CYS A 624 2.71 -24.62 -2.37
C CYS A 624 2.12 -24.08 -1.06
N VAL A 625 0.88 -24.47 -0.76
CA VAL A 625 0.29 -24.35 0.58
C VAL A 625 1.04 -25.26 1.55
N LEU A 626 1.32 -24.79 2.77
CA LEU A 626 1.91 -25.61 3.81
C LEU A 626 0.84 -26.49 4.48
N PRO A 627 1.11 -27.79 4.72
CA PRO A 627 0.21 -28.67 5.45
C PRO A 627 0.22 -28.34 6.95
N GLY A 628 -0.80 -28.82 7.68
CA GLY A 628 -0.80 -28.81 9.15
C GLY A 628 -1.20 -27.48 9.81
N GLN A 629 -0.83 -27.32 11.08
CA GLN A 629 -1.17 -26.19 11.93
C GLN A 629 0.10 -25.61 12.56
N HIS A 630 0.35 -24.33 12.31
CA HIS A 630 1.54 -23.64 12.79
C HIS A 630 1.20 -22.70 13.93
N ARG A 631 2.13 -22.55 14.87
CA ARG A 631 1.95 -21.68 16.03
C ARG A 631 2.61 -20.34 15.76
N LEU A 632 1.82 -19.27 15.77
CA LEU A 632 2.30 -17.90 15.66
C LEU A 632 2.25 -17.25 17.05
N THR A 633 3.30 -16.52 17.43
CA THR A 633 3.29 -15.71 18.66
C THR A 633 2.28 -14.57 18.57
N ALA A 634 1.79 -14.09 19.71
CA ALA A 634 0.81 -12.98 19.76
C ALA A 634 1.33 -11.72 19.04
N ASN A 635 2.63 -11.44 19.19
CA ASN A 635 3.32 -10.36 18.49
C ASN A 635 3.57 -10.62 16.98
N ARG A 636 3.08 -11.71 16.40
CA ARG A 636 3.20 -12.04 14.97
C ARG A 636 4.63 -12.07 14.42
N GLN A 637 5.65 -12.09 15.28
CA GLN A 637 7.05 -12.04 14.88
C GLN A 637 7.66 -13.43 14.73
N ASN A 638 7.26 -14.39 15.57
CA ASN A 638 7.84 -15.73 15.58
C ASN A 638 6.79 -16.76 15.21
N LEU A 639 7.15 -17.62 14.26
CA LEU A 639 6.32 -18.70 13.74
C LEU A 639 7.04 -20.03 13.99
N THR A 640 6.35 -20.96 14.65
CA THR A 640 6.80 -22.34 14.79
C THR A 640 6.03 -23.22 13.81
N LEU A 641 6.76 -23.84 12.88
CA LEU A 641 6.25 -24.83 11.94
C LEU A 641 6.00 -26.15 12.65
N ASP A 642 4.97 -26.87 12.22
CA ASP A 642 4.82 -28.27 12.62
C ASP A 642 5.79 -29.18 11.87
N GLU A 643 5.91 -30.42 12.34
CA GLU A 643 6.84 -31.42 11.79
C GLU A 643 6.57 -31.73 10.30
N SER A 644 5.29 -31.74 9.88
CA SER A 644 4.91 -32.06 8.51
C SER A 644 5.32 -30.96 7.52
N ALA A 645 5.12 -29.70 7.91
CA ALA A 645 5.53 -28.53 7.14
C ALA A 645 7.04 -28.33 7.18
N LEU A 646 7.69 -28.61 8.31
CA LEU A 646 9.14 -28.54 8.43
C LEU A 646 9.83 -29.53 7.48
N THR A 647 9.39 -30.79 7.48
CA THR A 647 9.93 -31.82 6.58
C THR A 647 9.78 -31.41 5.11
N LEU A 648 8.62 -30.86 4.74
CA LEU A 648 8.38 -30.35 3.39
C LEU A 648 9.29 -29.15 3.08
N PHE A 649 9.42 -28.20 3.99
CA PHE A 649 10.21 -26.99 3.80
C PHE A 649 11.70 -27.30 3.62
N GLU A 650 12.28 -28.16 4.47
CA GLU A 650 13.69 -28.57 4.40
C GLU A 650 14.04 -29.28 3.09
N GLN A 651 13.08 -29.98 2.47
CA GLN A 651 13.27 -30.59 1.16
C GLN A 651 13.59 -29.54 0.08
N TYR A 652 12.92 -28.39 0.12
CA TYR A 652 13.09 -27.34 -0.88
C TYR A 652 14.16 -26.32 -0.51
N GLN A 653 14.52 -26.20 0.78
CA GLN A 653 15.56 -25.27 1.24
C GLN A 653 16.99 -25.67 0.83
N ARG A 654 17.20 -26.90 0.32
CA ARG A 654 18.52 -27.37 -0.14
C ARG A 654 19.10 -26.43 -1.21
N PRO A 655 20.38 -26.01 -1.12
CA PRO A 655 20.96 -25.01 -2.03
C PRO A 655 20.77 -25.30 -3.53
N SER A 656 20.93 -26.56 -3.94
CA SER A 656 20.71 -27.00 -5.31
C SER A 656 19.25 -26.82 -5.77
N VAL A 657 18.29 -27.11 -4.89
CA VAL A 657 16.86 -26.97 -5.17
C VAL A 657 16.46 -25.50 -5.20
N VAL A 658 16.98 -24.67 -4.29
CA VAL A 658 16.77 -23.22 -4.29
C VAL A 658 17.24 -22.59 -5.61
N HIS A 659 18.41 -23.00 -6.11
CA HIS A 659 18.91 -22.54 -7.41
C HIS A 659 17.99 -22.95 -8.58
N GLN A 660 17.50 -24.19 -8.57
CA GLN A 660 16.53 -24.65 -9.57
C GLN A 660 15.22 -23.87 -9.50
N ILE A 661 14.73 -23.57 -8.30
CA ILE A 661 13.52 -22.77 -8.08
C ILE A 661 13.71 -21.35 -8.61
N ALA A 662 14.84 -20.71 -8.32
CA ALA A 662 15.18 -19.38 -8.82
C ALA A 662 15.07 -19.31 -10.35
N ASN A 663 15.66 -20.29 -11.04
CA ASN A 663 15.62 -20.39 -12.50
C ASN A 663 14.21 -20.70 -13.03
N ALA A 664 13.45 -21.55 -12.33
CA ALA A 664 12.06 -21.84 -12.68
C ALA A 664 11.14 -20.62 -12.56
N VAL A 665 11.26 -19.86 -11.46
CA VAL A 665 10.50 -18.62 -11.25
C VAL A 665 10.86 -17.57 -12.30
N LYS A 666 12.14 -17.42 -12.65
CA LYS A 666 12.59 -16.54 -13.74
C LYS A 666 11.98 -16.95 -15.10
N ALA A 667 11.88 -18.25 -15.37
CA ALA A 667 11.24 -18.77 -16.58
C ALA A 667 9.71 -18.59 -16.59
N LEU A 668 9.05 -18.59 -15.43
CA LEU A 668 7.62 -18.31 -15.32
C LEU A 668 7.28 -16.85 -15.65
N LYS A 669 8.13 -15.91 -15.22
CA LYS A 669 7.98 -14.47 -15.51
C LYS A 669 8.17 -14.11 -16.98
N THR A 670 9.03 -14.85 -17.69
CA THR A 670 9.35 -14.55 -19.09
C THR A 670 8.15 -14.86 -19.98
N PRO A 671 7.58 -13.93 -20.75
CA PRO A 671 6.44 -14.25 -21.61
C PRO A 671 6.81 -15.34 -22.63
N SER A 672 5.91 -16.32 -22.82
CA SER A 672 6.09 -17.35 -23.86
C SER A 672 6.23 -16.65 -25.21
N ARG A 673 7.40 -16.77 -25.86
CA ARG A 673 7.53 -16.43 -27.28
C ARG A 673 6.57 -17.36 -28.03
N GLY A 674 5.43 -16.82 -28.45
CA GLY A 674 4.49 -17.55 -29.30
C GLY A 674 5.28 -18.11 -30.47
N LYS A 675 5.15 -19.42 -30.72
CA LYS A 675 5.63 -20.03 -31.97
C LYS A 675 5.12 -19.16 -33.10
N LYS A 676 6.02 -18.45 -33.82
CA LYS A 676 5.73 -17.99 -35.18
C LYS A 676 5.23 -19.23 -35.89
N LYS A 677 3.96 -19.24 -36.30
CA LYS A 677 3.50 -20.19 -37.32
C LYS A 677 4.46 -20.00 -38.49
N SER A 678 5.32 -20.98 -38.74
CA SER A 678 5.98 -21.12 -40.02
C SER A 678 4.87 -21.36 -41.03
N GLY A 679 4.43 -20.27 -41.66
CA GLY A 679 3.62 -20.34 -42.88
C GLY A 679 4.44 -21.15 -43.87
N LYS A 680 3.91 -22.32 -44.21
CA LYS A 680 4.38 -23.11 -45.33
C LYS A 680 3.84 -22.35 -46.55
N ASP A 681 4.71 -21.60 -47.22
CA ASP A 681 4.37 -20.94 -48.48
C ASP A 681 3.93 -22.03 -49.46
N GLY A 682 2.62 -22.04 -49.70
CA GLY A 682 2.01 -22.74 -50.81
C GLY A 682 1.99 -21.79 -51.98
N ASP A 683 2.81 -22.12 -52.96
CA ASP A 683 2.85 -21.56 -54.31
C ASP A 683 1.42 -21.36 -54.86
N GLY A 684 1.16 -20.17 -55.37
CA GLY A 684 -0.15 -19.75 -55.84
C GLY A 684 -0.06 -18.44 -56.63
N SER A 685 0.52 -18.55 -57.82
CA SER A 685 0.50 -17.55 -58.89
C SER A 685 -0.89 -16.95 -59.13
N GLY A 686 -0.98 -15.62 -59.23
CA GLY A 686 -2.23 -14.93 -59.61
C GLY A 686 -2.10 -13.41 -59.66
N THR A 687 -1.41 -12.92 -60.70
CA THR A 687 -1.62 -11.69 -61.49
C THR A 687 -2.41 -10.51 -60.90
N ASP A 688 -1.69 -9.38 -60.75
CA ASP A 688 -1.97 -8.00 -61.18
C ASP A 688 -3.42 -7.53 -61.45
N GLY A 689 -3.74 -6.37 -60.87
CA GLY A 689 -4.87 -5.52 -61.25
C GLY A 689 -4.99 -4.30 -60.33
N GLU A 690 -4.42 -3.17 -60.78
CA GLU A 690 -4.62 -1.82 -60.24
C GLU A 690 -6.10 -1.37 -60.39
N ASP A 691 -6.67 -0.84 -59.30
CA ASP A 691 -7.42 0.44 -59.21
C ASP A 691 -7.90 0.69 -57.76
#